data_AF-A0A1A8WNM9-F1
#
_entry.id   AF-A0A1A8WNM9-F1
#
_cell.length_a   1.000
_cell.length_b   1.000
_cell.length_c   1.000
_cell.angle_alpha   90.00
_cell.angle_beta   90.00
_cell.angle_gamma   90.00
#
_symmetry.space_group_name_H-M   'P 1'
#
loop_
_entity.id
_entity.type
_entity.pdbx_description
1 polymer ?
#
loop_
_entity_poly.entity_id
_entity_poly.type
_entity_poly.pdbx_seq_one_letter_code
_entity_poly.pdbx_strand_id
1 'polypeptide(L)'
;MKVLKLMRYLMDKEKHPEKYPDKTDSNKEEINILKKKYNSYYKGESIFGLKHQEHSDLFLSITEVNNFYSLYDLYVQLKEKLNEWKNLKWNDGIIKIKELKEEILIFEKKCSQLPKNLKTIIVYKNLVKEIVYFKEITPIIEELEKKTILKRHWIEIINILKEKKKKEINVKEKKVKKNVSEVRKEADLVEGNADNSKGDMLKDEGKGDDKIGKNMDGINQAEYGEEMEAEILNDTEKMVKENDVILDDGYLDEDEYINNLNNLDLDNMDFLIKDLINEYLLRKKDDILDICDSAEKEASIEEKINEQYKIWNETCFRFSKWKNRDYACILVGSKVTEIQESLEESQILLNNINSTKYSKPFKNKLSILLNKLSDCSDIVERWIKVQMLWCSMESVFTSGDIARQMPIESKRFHQIDKDWINIINIANESSIVVECCQSSMLKELLPNMQKGLESCQKSLESYLEGKRSKFPRFYFVSNLVLLKILSQGSDINIIQSELIKLFDAINYLTIKNIQNKKRIVCINNKEKDDIETVELANHVTIDGNIENWLILLEKEMQKAIKRECKLGVASSAQLFKSMNLKEFCDKNIAQVALICLQVMWTNDIEKCINKYHSEKNILKVTNKKINYIMSELVNICLSDLGTKFNRTKYETLVTIHVHQRDLFNEISGKIKEHKIKTCTDFDWLKQTRIYYKPEKNIILISISDVDFIYSYEYLGIKERLCITPLTDRCYLTCAQALGLCYGGAPAGPAGTGKTETVKDLGRTYIPN
;
A
#
# COMPACT_ATOMS: atom_id res chain seq x y z
N MET A 1 64.18 31.75 -51.21
CA MET A 1 64.45 30.29 -51.37
C MET A 1 65.28 29.67 -50.23
N LYS A 2 66.52 30.10 -49.94
CA LYS A 2 67.33 29.52 -48.82
C LYS A 2 66.63 29.67 -47.45
N VAL A 3 66.10 30.86 -47.16
CA VAL A 3 65.31 31.15 -45.94
C VAL A 3 64.07 30.25 -45.83
N LEU A 4 63.34 30.03 -46.92
CA LEU A 4 62.17 29.15 -46.97
C LEU A 4 62.51 27.67 -46.70
N LYS A 5 63.62 27.17 -47.27
CA LYS A 5 64.08 25.80 -47.01
C LYS A 5 64.51 25.63 -45.56
N LEU A 6 65.16 26.64 -44.98
CA LEU A 6 65.55 26.65 -43.57
C LEU A 6 64.33 26.70 -42.63
N MET A 7 63.32 27.53 -42.95
CA MET A 7 62.09 27.60 -42.16
C MET A 7 61.25 26.34 -42.25
N ARG A 8 61.09 25.74 -43.43
CA ARG A 8 60.46 24.41 -43.55
C ARG A 8 61.24 23.37 -42.76
N TYR A 9 62.56 23.38 -42.82
CA TYR A 9 63.40 22.46 -42.04
C TYR A 9 63.22 22.64 -40.52
N LEU A 10 63.24 23.88 -40.02
CA LEU A 10 63.04 24.18 -38.59
C LEU A 10 61.63 23.79 -38.12
N MET A 11 60.60 24.00 -38.96
CA MET A 11 59.21 23.68 -38.59
C MET A 11 58.78 22.22 -38.87
N ASP A 12 59.51 21.48 -39.71
CA ASP A 12 59.28 20.05 -39.97
C ASP A 12 60.19 19.10 -39.16
N LYS A 13 61.37 19.53 -38.70
CA LYS A 13 62.29 18.65 -37.92
C LYS A 13 62.39 18.97 -36.44
N GLU A 14 62.22 20.22 -36.02
CA GLU A 14 62.42 20.59 -34.62
C GLU A 14 61.07 20.78 -33.91
N LYS A 15 60.85 19.95 -32.89
CA LYS A 15 59.58 19.87 -32.15
C LYS A 15 59.28 21.07 -31.25
N HIS A 16 60.27 21.95 -31.03
CA HIS A 16 60.17 23.10 -30.15
C HIS A 16 60.60 24.38 -30.89
N PRO A 17 59.65 25.10 -31.51
CA PRO A 17 59.92 26.37 -32.16
C PRO A 17 60.48 27.42 -31.18
N GLU A 18 60.16 27.29 -29.89
CA GLU A 18 60.52 28.21 -28.79
C GLU A 18 62.02 28.35 -28.52
N LYS A 19 62.86 27.39 -28.95
CA LYS A 19 64.31 27.40 -28.68
C LYS A 19 65.11 28.34 -29.60
N TYR A 20 64.49 28.99 -30.62
CA TYR A 20 65.22 29.81 -31.60
C TYR A 20 64.52 31.12 -32.04
N PRO A 21 64.12 32.03 -31.12
CA PRO A 21 63.55 33.33 -31.49
C PRO A 21 64.52 34.19 -32.34
N ASP A 22 65.82 34.16 -32.01
CA ASP A 22 66.86 35.00 -32.64
C ASP A 22 67.09 34.69 -34.13
N LYS A 23 66.97 33.41 -34.53
CA LYS A 23 67.15 33.00 -35.93
C LYS A 23 65.93 33.33 -36.78
N THR A 24 64.73 33.32 -36.19
CA THR A 24 63.51 33.80 -36.85
C THR A 24 63.56 35.30 -37.06
N ASP A 25 63.88 36.11 -36.05
CA ASP A 25 63.91 37.57 -36.22
C ASP A 25 64.98 38.04 -37.21
N SER A 26 66.15 37.39 -37.22
CA SER A 26 67.22 37.64 -38.22
C SER A 26 66.73 37.38 -39.67
N ASN A 27 65.97 36.31 -39.90
CA ASN A 27 65.40 36.00 -41.21
C ASN A 27 64.29 37.00 -41.62
N LYS A 28 63.52 37.53 -40.67
CA LYS A 28 62.49 38.58 -40.89
C LYS A 28 63.14 39.90 -41.30
N GLU A 29 64.27 40.23 -40.67
CA GLU A 29 65.06 41.41 -40.98
C GLU A 29 65.67 41.33 -42.39
N GLU A 30 66.20 40.17 -42.77
CA GLU A 30 66.77 39.93 -44.10
C GLU A 30 65.70 40.03 -45.22
N ILE A 31 64.48 39.53 -44.98
CA ILE A 31 63.34 39.69 -45.89
C ILE A 31 62.88 41.15 -45.97
N ASN A 32 62.87 41.89 -44.84
CA ASN A 32 62.55 43.32 -44.84
C ASN A 32 63.59 44.15 -45.60
N ILE A 33 64.88 43.79 -45.51
CA ILE A 33 65.95 44.40 -46.29
C ILE A 33 65.74 44.12 -47.78
N LEU A 34 65.40 42.88 -48.16
CA LEU A 34 65.08 42.53 -49.55
C LEU A 34 63.84 43.26 -50.07
N LYS A 35 62.81 43.44 -49.24
CA LYS A 35 61.60 44.22 -49.58
C LYS A 35 61.89 45.71 -49.72
N LYS A 36 62.75 46.28 -48.87
CA LYS A 36 63.24 47.66 -48.99
C LYS A 36 64.07 47.86 -50.27
N LYS A 37 64.96 46.92 -50.59
CA LYS A 37 65.74 46.93 -51.84
C LYS A 37 64.82 46.84 -53.06
N TYR A 38 63.87 45.90 -53.08
CA TYR A 38 62.88 45.80 -54.16
C TYR A 38 62.07 47.09 -54.31
N ASN A 39 61.54 47.67 -53.23
CA ASN A 39 60.79 48.93 -53.29
C ASN A 39 61.66 50.10 -53.77
N SER A 40 62.95 50.12 -53.43
CA SER A 40 63.90 51.11 -53.93
C SER A 40 64.16 50.94 -55.42
N TYR A 41 64.33 49.70 -55.89
CA TYR A 41 64.50 49.40 -57.32
C TYR A 41 63.23 49.68 -58.11
N TYR A 42 62.06 49.30 -57.60
CA TYR A 42 60.75 49.60 -58.19
C TYR A 42 60.51 51.12 -58.32
N LYS A 43 60.85 51.89 -57.27
CA LYS A 43 60.81 53.36 -57.32
C LYS A 43 61.81 53.92 -58.35
N GLY A 44 63.01 53.35 -58.43
CA GLY A 44 64.01 53.71 -59.44
C GLY A 44 63.51 53.44 -60.87
N GLU A 45 62.96 52.26 -61.12
CA GLU A 45 62.37 51.86 -62.40
C GLU A 45 61.23 52.80 -62.81
N SER A 46 60.37 53.20 -61.86
CA SER A 46 59.32 54.20 -62.07
C SER A 46 59.87 55.60 -62.42
N ILE A 47 60.98 56.02 -61.81
CA ILE A 47 61.61 57.34 -62.05
C ILE A 47 62.26 57.38 -63.44
N PHE A 48 62.82 56.26 -63.92
CA PHE A 48 63.50 56.17 -65.21
C PHE A 48 62.62 55.64 -66.35
N GLY A 49 61.31 55.41 -66.11
CA GLY A 49 60.36 54.95 -67.14
C GLY A 49 60.62 53.54 -67.67
N LEU A 50 61.35 52.70 -66.91
CA LEU A 50 61.65 51.32 -67.28
C LEU A 50 60.45 50.41 -66.98
N LYS A 51 60.30 49.34 -67.78
CA LYS A 51 59.23 48.34 -67.57
C LYS A 51 59.54 47.54 -66.30
N HIS A 52 58.66 47.59 -65.31
CA HIS A 52 58.86 46.93 -64.01
C HIS A 52 59.10 45.43 -64.16
N GLN A 53 60.11 44.91 -63.47
CA GLN A 53 60.30 43.46 -63.34
C GLN A 53 59.37 42.88 -62.27
N GLU A 54 58.45 42.01 -62.68
CA GLU A 54 57.57 41.28 -61.77
C GLU A 54 58.29 40.07 -61.17
N HIS A 55 58.81 40.22 -59.95
CA HIS A 55 59.34 39.09 -59.18
C HIS A 55 58.21 38.35 -58.44
N SER A 56 57.36 37.63 -59.20
CA SER A 56 56.26 36.82 -58.64
C SER A 56 56.75 35.81 -57.59
N ASP A 57 57.90 35.17 -57.85
CA ASP A 57 58.54 34.22 -56.93
C ASP A 57 58.96 34.83 -55.59
N LEU A 58 59.34 36.12 -55.59
CA LEU A 58 59.68 36.85 -54.37
C LEU A 58 58.43 37.13 -53.54
N PHE A 59 57.33 37.53 -54.19
CA PHE A 59 56.07 37.81 -53.51
C PHE A 59 55.41 36.54 -52.97
N LEU A 60 55.43 35.45 -53.74
CA LEU A 60 55.01 34.11 -53.28
C LEU A 60 55.87 33.66 -52.09
N SER A 61 57.19 33.84 -52.17
CA SER A 61 58.09 33.49 -51.07
C SER A 61 57.85 34.32 -49.81
N ILE A 62 57.60 35.62 -49.94
CA ILE A 62 57.26 36.51 -48.81
C ILE A 62 55.92 36.11 -48.19
N THR A 63 54.94 35.77 -49.01
CA THR A 63 53.61 35.33 -48.56
C THR A 63 53.71 33.99 -47.81
N GLU A 64 54.47 33.03 -48.33
CA GLU A 64 54.74 31.77 -47.63
C GLU A 64 55.46 31.99 -46.29
N VAL A 65 56.50 32.82 -46.26
CA VAL A 65 57.22 33.13 -45.01
C VAL A 65 56.34 33.83 -43.98
N ASN A 66 55.52 34.81 -44.40
CA ASN A 66 54.57 35.47 -43.50
C ASN A 66 53.55 34.47 -42.94
N ASN A 67 53.09 33.52 -43.74
CA ASN A 67 52.20 32.46 -43.30
C ASN A 67 52.84 31.54 -42.25
N PHE A 68 54.13 31.17 -42.41
CA PHE A 68 54.87 30.41 -41.42
C PHE A 68 55.07 31.20 -40.11
N TYR A 69 55.34 32.51 -40.18
CA TYR A 69 55.40 33.36 -38.99
C TYR A 69 54.06 33.47 -38.27
N SER A 70 52.96 33.64 -39.01
CA SER A 70 51.63 33.66 -38.42
C SER A 70 51.32 32.34 -37.68
N LEU A 71 51.75 31.20 -38.22
CA LEU A 71 51.63 29.90 -37.53
C LEU A 71 52.47 29.83 -36.25
N TYR A 72 53.71 30.32 -36.30
CA TYR A 72 54.62 30.37 -35.16
C TYR A 72 54.09 31.29 -34.04
N ASP A 73 53.67 32.50 -34.40
CA ASP A 73 53.12 33.49 -33.48
C ASP A 73 51.84 32.97 -32.79
N LEU A 74 50.95 32.31 -33.55
CA LEU A 74 49.78 31.64 -32.98
C LEU A 74 50.15 30.51 -32.01
N TYR A 75 51.22 29.77 -32.28
CA TYR A 75 51.69 28.70 -31.39
C TYR A 75 52.28 29.24 -30.09
N VAL A 76 53.09 30.29 -30.16
CA VAL A 76 53.66 30.95 -28.98
C VAL A 76 52.57 31.59 -28.13
N GLN A 77 51.63 32.33 -28.74
CA GLN A 77 50.51 32.94 -28.03
C GLN A 77 49.63 31.90 -27.32
N LEU A 78 49.35 30.77 -27.97
CA LEU A 78 48.60 29.68 -27.35
C LEU A 78 49.38 29.08 -26.17
N LYS A 79 50.68 28.79 -26.34
CA LYS A 79 51.55 28.23 -25.29
C LYS A 79 51.64 29.15 -24.07
N GLU A 80 51.86 30.44 -24.27
CA GLU A 80 51.92 31.43 -23.19
C GLU A 80 50.61 31.47 -22.42
N LYS A 81 49.46 31.57 -23.12
CA LYS A 81 48.13 31.59 -22.49
C LYS A 81 47.81 30.31 -21.72
N LEU A 82 48.17 29.16 -22.27
CA LEU A 82 47.98 27.87 -21.60
C LEU A 82 48.88 27.75 -20.37
N ASN A 83 50.12 28.22 -20.43
CA ASN A 83 51.03 28.22 -19.29
C ASN A 83 50.60 29.22 -18.20
N GLU A 84 50.07 30.38 -18.58
CA GLU A 84 49.47 31.33 -17.64
C GLU A 84 48.34 30.65 -16.85
N TRP A 85 47.43 29.95 -17.53
CA TRP A 85 46.32 29.28 -16.86
C TRP A 85 46.73 28.05 -16.04
N LYS A 86 47.66 27.21 -16.55
CA LYS A 86 48.20 26.05 -15.83
C LYS A 86 48.86 26.44 -14.49
N ASN A 87 49.45 27.62 -14.41
CA ASN A 87 50.11 28.13 -13.21
C ASN A 87 49.17 28.86 -12.24
N LEU A 88 47.86 28.88 -12.49
CA LEU A 88 46.88 29.37 -11.53
C LEU A 88 46.59 28.32 -10.46
N LYS A 89 46.24 28.80 -9.27
CA LYS A 89 45.64 27.96 -8.23
C LYS A 89 44.28 27.46 -8.69
N TRP A 90 43.86 26.29 -8.20
CA TRP A 90 42.60 25.63 -8.57
C TRP A 90 41.39 26.58 -8.59
N ASN A 91 41.17 27.30 -7.49
CA ASN A 91 40.03 28.23 -7.36
C ASN A 91 40.09 29.40 -8.36
N ASP A 92 41.28 29.96 -8.63
CA ASP A 92 41.46 31.10 -9.53
C ASP A 92 41.33 30.68 -11.00
N GLY A 93 41.82 29.49 -11.36
CA GLY A 93 41.75 29.00 -12.72
C GLY A 93 40.39 28.42 -13.11
N ILE A 94 39.57 27.99 -12.14
CA ILE A 94 38.14 27.71 -12.35
C ILE A 94 37.39 28.96 -12.76
N ILE A 95 37.59 30.10 -12.07
CA ILE A 95 36.91 31.36 -12.40
C ILE A 95 37.22 31.78 -13.85
N LYS A 96 38.47 31.58 -14.27
CA LYS A 96 38.94 31.91 -15.62
C LYS A 96 38.67 30.84 -16.68
N ILE A 97 38.05 29.72 -16.32
CA ILE A 97 37.83 28.60 -17.24
C ILE A 97 36.88 28.98 -18.39
N LYS A 98 35.89 29.84 -18.12
CA LYS A 98 34.96 30.35 -19.14
C LYS A 98 35.67 31.25 -20.15
N GLU A 99 36.51 32.15 -19.67
CA GLU A 99 37.35 33.02 -20.51
C GLU A 99 38.30 32.18 -21.37
N LEU A 100 38.93 31.16 -20.78
CA LEU A 100 39.81 30.24 -21.50
C LEU A 100 39.09 29.48 -22.64
N LYS A 101 37.84 29.03 -22.43
CA LYS A 101 37.06 28.37 -23.49
C LYS A 101 36.83 29.28 -24.70
N GLU A 102 36.47 30.54 -24.44
CA GLU A 102 36.25 31.53 -25.49
C GLU A 102 37.55 31.82 -26.24
N GLU A 103 38.66 31.96 -25.52
CA GLU A 103 39.99 32.15 -26.11
C GLU A 103 40.43 30.95 -26.97
N ILE A 104 40.24 29.71 -26.50
CA ILE A 104 40.54 28.49 -27.26
C ILE A 104 39.71 28.41 -28.55
N LEU A 105 38.43 28.82 -28.51
CA LEU A 105 37.57 28.89 -29.68
C LEU A 105 38.07 29.93 -30.70
N ILE A 106 38.57 31.08 -30.22
CA ILE A 106 39.20 32.10 -31.06
C ILE A 106 40.48 31.55 -31.70
N PHE A 107 41.33 30.84 -30.95
CA PHE A 107 42.53 30.19 -31.49
C PHE A 107 42.18 29.14 -32.55
N GLU A 108 41.19 28.29 -32.31
CA GLU A 108 40.72 27.31 -33.31
C GLU A 108 40.23 27.99 -34.59
N LYS A 109 39.45 29.07 -34.47
CA LYS A 109 38.97 29.83 -35.63
C LYS A 109 40.15 30.40 -36.43
N LYS A 110 41.14 30.99 -35.76
CA LYS A 110 42.38 31.49 -36.40
C LYS A 110 43.18 30.35 -37.05
N CYS A 111 43.25 29.18 -36.42
CA CYS A 111 43.91 27.99 -36.97
C CYS A 111 43.21 27.44 -38.22
N SER A 112 41.88 27.50 -38.26
CA SER A 112 41.09 27.01 -39.40
C SER A 112 41.26 27.85 -40.67
N GLN A 113 41.52 29.15 -40.50
CA GLN A 113 41.72 30.15 -41.56
C GLN A 113 43.10 30.05 -42.24
N LEU A 114 44.01 29.23 -41.73
CA LEU A 114 45.34 29.07 -42.30
C LEU A 114 45.32 28.30 -43.64
N PRO A 115 46.17 28.70 -44.62
CA PRO A 115 46.35 28.04 -45.91
C PRO A 115 46.63 26.52 -45.83
N LYS A 116 46.15 25.74 -46.82
CA LYS A 116 46.24 24.26 -46.83
C LYS A 116 47.67 23.72 -46.79
N ASN A 117 48.63 24.42 -47.37
CA ASN A 117 50.06 24.05 -47.39
C ASN A 117 50.74 24.11 -46.01
N LEU A 118 50.15 24.79 -45.04
CA LEU A 118 50.65 24.84 -43.66
C LEU A 118 50.12 23.71 -42.78
N LYS A 119 49.03 23.05 -43.20
CA LYS A 119 48.35 22.03 -42.37
C LYS A 119 49.12 20.71 -42.28
N THR A 120 50.08 20.49 -43.16
CA THR A 120 50.94 19.31 -43.17
C THR A 120 52.11 19.39 -42.18
N ILE A 121 52.44 20.60 -41.71
CA ILE A 121 53.57 20.90 -40.82
C ILE A 121 53.34 20.33 -39.42
N ILE A 122 54.40 19.82 -38.78
CA ILE A 122 54.36 19.25 -37.43
C ILE A 122 53.88 20.27 -36.39
N VAL A 123 54.35 21.51 -36.44
CA VAL A 123 53.93 22.60 -35.53
C VAL A 123 52.41 22.85 -35.58
N TYR A 124 51.80 22.84 -36.77
CA TYR A 124 50.35 22.96 -36.91
C TYR A 124 49.62 21.76 -36.29
N LYS A 125 50.13 20.54 -36.49
CA LYS A 125 49.55 19.33 -35.89
C LYS A 125 49.63 19.37 -34.37
N ASN A 126 50.75 19.84 -33.81
CA ASN A 126 50.91 19.99 -32.36
C ASN A 126 50.00 21.07 -31.78
N LEU A 127 49.87 22.22 -32.46
CA LEU A 127 48.92 23.28 -32.11
C LEU A 127 47.48 22.76 -32.03
N VAL A 128 47.04 22.02 -33.05
CA VAL A 128 45.69 21.42 -33.08
C VAL A 128 45.51 20.36 -32.00
N LYS A 129 46.53 19.53 -31.74
CA LYS A 129 46.50 18.54 -30.65
C LYS A 129 46.33 19.19 -29.27
N GLU A 130 47.07 20.27 -28.99
CA GLU A 130 46.93 21.02 -27.74
C GLU A 130 45.52 21.63 -27.63
N ILE A 131 45.00 22.27 -28.69
CA ILE A 131 43.63 22.81 -28.71
C ILE A 131 42.57 21.73 -28.40
N VAL A 132 42.70 20.55 -29.01
CA VAL A 132 41.78 19.41 -28.78
C VAL A 132 41.91 18.90 -27.34
N TYR A 133 43.13 18.76 -26.83
CA TYR A 133 43.41 18.31 -25.46
C TYR A 133 42.73 19.22 -24.42
N PHE A 134 42.87 20.54 -24.53
CA PHE A 134 42.19 21.45 -23.59
C PHE A 134 40.68 21.43 -23.74
N LYS A 135 40.15 21.35 -24.96
CA LYS A 135 38.72 21.21 -25.18
C LYS A 135 38.13 19.97 -24.50
N GLU A 136 38.89 18.89 -24.42
CA GLU A 136 38.45 17.66 -23.78
C GLU A 136 38.61 17.68 -22.25
N ILE A 137 39.60 18.40 -21.72
CA ILE A 137 39.83 18.54 -20.27
C ILE A 137 38.90 19.54 -19.62
N THR A 138 38.57 20.63 -20.33
CA THR A 138 37.80 21.71 -19.74
C THR A 138 36.46 21.23 -19.14
N PRO A 139 35.67 20.37 -19.82
CA PRO A 139 34.47 19.78 -19.24
C PRO A 139 34.74 18.90 -18.01
N ILE A 140 35.88 18.19 -17.97
CA ILE A 140 36.26 17.34 -16.82
C ILE A 140 36.52 18.21 -15.60
N ILE A 141 37.20 19.36 -15.77
CA ILE A 141 37.50 20.28 -14.67
C ILE A 141 36.23 20.95 -14.13
N GLU A 142 35.29 21.32 -15.00
CA GLU A 142 33.98 21.83 -14.57
C GLU A 142 33.18 20.79 -13.78
N GLU A 143 33.25 19.52 -14.18
CA GLU A 143 32.64 18.43 -13.41
C GLU A 143 33.34 18.24 -12.05
N LEU A 144 34.67 18.37 -12.01
CA LEU A 144 35.48 18.27 -10.78
C LEU A 144 35.31 19.45 -9.81
N GLU A 145 34.81 20.60 -10.28
CA GLU A 145 34.47 21.75 -9.46
C GLU A 145 33.21 21.53 -8.62
N LYS A 146 32.28 20.68 -9.09
CA LYS A 146 30.95 20.55 -8.47
C LYS A 146 31.08 20.31 -6.97
N LYS A 147 30.30 21.07 -6.17
CA LYS A 147 30.23 20.96 -4.70
C LYS A 147 29.81 19.56 -4.20
N THR A 148 29.30 18.73 -5.10
CA THR A 148 28.95 17.31 -4.85
C THR A 148 30.19 16.45 -4.63
N ILE A 149 31.37 16.89 -5.08
CA ILE A 149 32.62 16.16 -4.95
C ILE A 149 33.24 16.45 -3.59
N LEU A 150 33.33 15.40 -2.79
CA LEU A 150 33.85 15.45 -1.42
C LEU A 150 35.22 14.76 -1.37
N LYS A 151 35.95 14.94 -0.26
CA LYS A 151 37.30 14.38 -0.06
C LYS A 151 37.41 12.88 -0.42
N ARG A 152 36.37 12.09 -0.15
CA ARG A 152 36.30 10.66 -0.51
C ARG A 152 36.35 10.41 -2.02
N HIS A 153 35.71 11.26 -2.83
CA HIS A 153 35.71 11.17 -4.29
C HIS A 153 37.07 11.60 -4.86
N TRP A 154 37.69 12.63 -4.28
CA TRP A 154 39.06 13.02 -4.63
C TRP A 154 40.07 11.90 -4.36
N ILE A 155 39.95 11.20 -3.24
CA ILE A 155 40.78 10.02 -2.93
C ILE A 155 40.56 8.91 -3.97
N GLU A 156 39.31 8.67 -4.40
CA GLU A 156 38.98 7.67 -5.41
C GLU A 156 39.56 8.05 -6.79
N ILE A 157 39.42 9.31 -7.21
CA ILE A 157 40.00 9.86 -8.43
C ILE A 157 41.53 9.73 -8.41
N ILE A 158 42.17 10.12 -7.30
CA ILE A 158 43.63 9.99 -7.13
C ILE A 158 44.06 8.53 -7.22
N ASN A 159 43.28 7.59 -6.66
CA ASN A 159 43.59 6.16 -6.75
C ASN A 159 43.46 5.62 -8.18
N ILE A 160 42.47 6.08 -8.95
CA ILE A 160 42.33 5.73 -10.37
C ILE A 160 43.47 6.31 -11.20
N LEU A 161 43.87 7.55 -10.94
CA LEU A 161 45.01 8.19 -11.59
C LEU A 161 46.34 7.51 -11.24
N LYS A 162 46.43 6.88 -10.06
CA LYS A 162 47.57 6.06 -9.62
C LYS A 162 47.57 4.62 -10.16
N GLU A 163 46.49 4.13 -10.76
CA GLU A 163 46.48 2.77 -11.30
C GLU A 163 47.50 2.64 -12.43
N LYS A 164 48.65 1.99 -12.13
CA LYS A 164 49.71 1.68 -13.09
C LYS A 164 49.15 1.08 -14.39
N LYS A 165 49.89 1.26 -15.48
CA LYS A 165 49.83 0.53 -16.78
C LYS A 165 49.94 -1.02 -16.69
N LYS A 166 49.51 -1.66 -15.60
CA LYS A 166 49.54 -3.11 -15.39
C LYS A 166 48.53 -3.89 -16.26
N LYS A 167 47.52 -3.23 -16.85
CA LYS A 167 46.52 -3.90 -17.70
C LYS A 167 46.94 -4.03 -19.18
N GLU A 168 47.71 -3.10 -19.74
CA GLU A 168 48.16 -3.21 -21.14
C GLU A 168 49.34 -4.18 -21.32
N ILE A 169 50.27 -4.23 -20.36
CA ILE A 169 51.41 -5.17 -20.39
C ILE A 169 50.92 -6.61 -20.24
N ASN A 170 49.96 -6.89 -19.35
CA ASN A 170 49.43 -8.25 -19.18
C ASN A 170 48.57 -8.74 -20.37
N VAL A 171 47.88 -7.85 -21.08
CA VAL A 171 47.10 -8.24 -22.28
C VAL A 171 48.03 -8.44 -23.48
N LYS A 172 49.09 -7.64 -23.61
CA LYS A 172 50.12 -7.83 -24.63
C LYS A 172 51.00 -9.06 -24.34
N GLU A 173 51.42 -9.29 -23.10
CA GLU A 173 52.13 -10.52 -22.70
C GLU A 173 51.26 -11.77 -22.84
N LYS A 174 49.94 -11.70 -22.59
CA LYS A 174 49.03 -12.82 -22.85
C LYS A 174 48.83 -13.07 -24.35
N LYS A 175 48.80 -12.02 -25.19
CA LYS A 175 48.76 -12.19 -26.66
C LYS A 175 50.09 -12.72 -27.21
N VAL A 176 51.22 -12.25 -26.70
CA VAL A 176 52.57 -12.74 -27.07
C VAL A 176 52.75 -14.19 -26.58
N LYS A 177 52.38 -14.54 -25.35
CA LYS A 177 52.41 -15.94 -24.86
C LYS A 177 51.47 -16.86 -25.63
N LYS A 178 50.31 -16.36 -26.08
CA LYS A 178 49.37 -17.13 -26.91
C LYS A 178 49.93 -17.38 -28.32
N ASN A 179 50.49 -16.36 -28.97
CA ASN A 179 51.14 -16.49 -30.27
C ASN A 179 52.42 -17.36 -30.19
N VAL A 180 53.25 -17.20 -29.17
CA VAL A 180 54.44 -18.04 -28.92
C VAL A 180 54.04 -19.49 -28.62
N SER A 181 52.90 -19.73 -27.98
CA SER A 181 52.38 -21.09 -27.76
C SER A 181 51.76 -21.74 -29.00
N GLU A 182 51.23 -20.94 -29.94
CA GLU A 182 50.73 -21.44 -31.23
C GLU A 182 51.90 -21.75 -32.18
N VAL A 183 52.95 -20.91 -32.20
CA VAL A 183 54.19 -21.16 -32.95
C VAL A 183 54.98 -22.34 -32.38
N ARG A 184 55.03 -22.52 -31.05
CA ARG A 184 55.62 -23.73 -30.43
C ARG A 184 54.85 -25.00 -30.75
N LYS A 185 53.52 -24.96 -30.82
CA LYS A 185 52.72 -26.13 -31.21
C LYS A 185 52.92 -26.52 -32.68
N GLU A 186 53.18 -25.55 -33.56
CA GLU A 186 53.56 -25.83 -34.95
C GLU A 186 55.00 -26.34 -35.08
N ALA A 187 55.94 -25.88 -34.23
CA ALA A 187 57.30 -26.40 -34.16
C ALA A 187 57.39 -27.81 -33.54
N ASP A 188 56.63 -28.09 -32.48
CA ASP A 188 56.57 -29.41 -31.82
C ASP A 188 55.95 -30.49 -32.74
N LEU A 189 55.09 -30.10 -33.69
CA LEU A 189 54.57 -31.00 -34.74
C LEU A 189 55.60 -31.34 -35.82
N VAL A 190 56.66 -30.53 -35.95
CA VAL A 190 57.78 -30.74 -36.89
C VAL A 190 58.93 -31.49 -36.22
N GLU A 191 59.19 -31.29 -34.92
CA GLU A 191 60.23 -31.99 -34.15
C GLU A 191 59.81 -33.39 -33.64
N GLY A 192 58.51 -33.68 -33.54
CA GLY A 192 57.99 -34.99 -33.09
C GLY A 192 58.28 -36.20 -33.99
N ASN A 193 58.96 -36.01 -35.14
CA ASN A 193 59.28 -37.07 -36.10
C ASN A 193 60.75 -37.48 -36.14
N ALA A 194 61.62 -36.95 -35.27
CA ALA A 194 63.07 -37.18 -35.36
C ALA A 194 63.71 -38.01 -34.22
N ASP A 195 62.99 -38.37 -33.15
CA ASP A 195 63.55 -39.14 -32.03
C ASP A 195 62.74 -40.39 -31.68
N ASN A 196 62.92 -41.45 -32.48
CA ASN A 196 62.77 -42.82 -32.00
C ASN A 196 63.52 -43.80 -32.92
N SER A 197 64.79 -44.05 -32.61
CA SER A 197 65.46 -45.26 -33.07
C SER A 197 66.35 -45.86 -31.98
N LYS A 198 65.88 -46.96 -31.35
CA LYS A 198 66.61 -48.23 -31.09
C LYS A 198 65.98 -49.05 -29.95
N GLY A 199 65.66 -50.32 -30.26
CA GLY A 199 65.71 -51.46 -29.32
C GLY A 199 64.36 -52.13 -28.98
N ASP A 200 63.88 -53.09 -29.78
CA ASP A 200 64.07 -54.55 -29.56
C ASP A 200 63.04 -55.43 -30.32
N MET A 201 63.59 -56.28 -31.21
CA MET A 201 63.24 -57.68 -31.51
C MET A 201 61.77 -58.20 -31.54
N LEU A 202 61.28 -58.53 -32.75
CA LEU A 202 60.92 -59.90 -33.28
C LEU A 202 59.60 -60.01 -34.11
N LYS A 203 59.77 -60.54 -35.34
CA LYS A 203 58.83 -61.29 -36.23
C LYS A 203 57.65 -60.51 -36.85
N ASP A 204 57.26 -60.66 -38.11
CA ASP A 204 57.57 -61.57 -39.24
C ASP A 204 57.07 -60.90 -40.55
N GLU A 205 57.72 -61.21 -41.67
CA GLU A 205 57.25 -61.33 -43.08
C GLU A 205 56.26 -60.27 -43.67
N GLY A 206 56.46 -59.63 -44.83
CA GLY A 206 57.47 -59.71 -45.88
C GLY A 206 57.06 -58.94 -47.15
N LYS A 207 58.00 -58.89 -48.10
CA LYS A 207 57.90 -58.61 -49.55
C LYS A 207 57.64 -57.18 -50.05
N GLY A 208 58.58 -56.71 -50.88
CA GLY A 208 58.30 -55.83 -52.02
C GLY A 208 59.40 -54.83 -52.36
N ASP A 209 60.32 -55.24 -53.23
CA ASP A 209 61.26 -54.37 -53.97
C ASP A 209 60.55 -53.20 -54.68
N ASP A 210 61.15 -51.99 -54.75
CA ASP A 210 62.00 -51.61 -55.88
C ASP A 210 62.53 -50.16 -55.82
N LYS A 211 63.68 -49.98 -56.47
CA LYS A 211 64.57 -48.80 -56.58
C LYS A 211 63.91 -47.61 -57.33
N ILE A 212 64.36 -46.36 -57.16
CA ILE A 212 65.36 -45.66 -58.01
C ILE A 212 65.46 -44.18 -57.52
N GLY A 213 66.64 -43.67 -57.17
CA GLY A 213 67.37 -42.54 -57.83
C GLY A 213 66.74 -41.13 -57.66
N LYS A 214 67.40 -40.01 -57.37
CA LYS A 214 68.79 -39.52 -57.50
C LYS A 214 68.87 -38.16 -56.76
N ASN A 215 70.06 -37.88 -56.21
CA ASN A 215 70.74 -36.58 -56.00
C ASN A 215 69.93 -35.26 -55.88
N MET A 216 70.13 -34.54 -54.78
CA MET A 216 70.91 -33.28 -54.80
C MET A 216 71.29 -32.81 -53.39
N ASP A 217 72.42 -32.10 -53.33
CA ASP A 217 73.18 -31.67 -52.16
C ASP A 217 72.38 -30.85 -51.13
N GLY A 218 72.48 -31.23 -49.86
CA GLY A 218 71.99 -30.47 -48.72
C GLY A 218 73.08 -29.56 -48.16
N ILE A 219 72.98 -28.26 -48.47
CA ILE A 219 73.73 -27.20 -47.79
C ILE A 219 72.86 -26.70 -46.61
N ASN A 220 73.50 -26.63 -45.44
CA ASN A 220 73.02 -26.20 -44.12
C ASN A 220 71.79 -25.26 -44.11
N GLN A 221 70.67 -25.75 -43.56
CA GLN A 221 69.45 -24.97 -43.28
C GLN A 221 69.42 -24.33 -41.87
N ALA A 222 70.53 -24.35 -41.13
CA ALA A 222 70.59 -23.74 -39.79
C ALA A 222 70.86 -22.22 -39.81
N GLU A 223 71.45 -21.67 -40.88
CA GLU A 223 71.83 -20.24 -40.92
C GLU A 223 70.72 -19.32 -41.43
N TYR A 224 69.66 -19.85 -42.07
CA TYR A 224 68.58 -19.02 -42.63
C TYR A 224 67.48 -18.65 -41.61
N GLY A 225 67.37 -19.38 -40.50
CA GLY A 225 66.37 -19.11 -39.46
C GLY A 225 66.77 -17.97 -38.52
N GLU A 226 68.05 -17.91 -38.15
CA GLU A 226 68.56 -16.88 -37.24
C GLU A 226 68.65 -15.50 -37.90
N GLU A 227 68.92 -15.42 -39.21
CA GLU A 227 68.91 -14.13 -39.93
C GLU A 227 67.50 -13.56 -40.09
N MET A 228 66.47 -14.40 -40.26
CA MET A 228 65.08 -13.93 -40.41
C MET A 228 64.45 -13.52 -39.07
N GLU A 229 64.81 -14.18 -37.95
CA GLU A 229 64.46 -13.72 -36.61
C GLU A 229 65.15 -12.39 -36.26
N ALA A 230 66.42 -12.21 -36.66
CA ALA A 230 67.15 -10.96 -36.44
C ALA A 230 66.64 -9.80 -37.31
N GLU A 231 66.18 -10.06 -38.55
CA GLU A 231 65.54 -9.04 -39.41
C GLU A 231 64.16 -8.64 -38.90
N ILE A 232 63.34 -9.58 -38.42
CA ILE A 232 62.02 -9.27 -37.84
C ILE A 232 62.16 -8.54 -36.50
N LEU A 233 63.14 -8.90 -35.66
CA LEU A 233 63.47 -8.13 -34.45
C LEU A 233 64.01 -6.74 -34.77
N ASN A 234 64.86 -6.60 -35.79
CA ASN A 234 65.37 -5.28 -36.20
C ASN A 234 64.32 -4.39 -36.87
N ASP A 235 63.39 -4.96 -37.64
CA ASP A 235 62.30 -4.21 -38.26
C ASP A 235 61.19 -3.88 -37.27
N THR A 236 60.95 -4.74 -36.26
CA THR A 236 60.08 -4.39 -35.12
C THR A 236 60.75 -3.40 -34.17
N GLU A 237 62.06 -3.48 -33.93
CA GLU A 237 62.80 -2.45 -33.20
C GLU A 237 62.91 -1.13 -33.98
N LYS A 238 62.96 -1.16 -35.32
CA LYS A 238 62.83 0.04 -36.17
C LYS A 238 61.41 0.62 -36.14
N MET A 239 60.37 -0.22 -36.19
CA MET A 239 58.97 0.23 -36.05
C MET A 239 58.64 0.73 -34.64
N VAL A 240 59.33 0.22 -33.62
CA VAL A 240 59.28 0.70 -32.23
C VAL A 240 60.07 2.00 -32.11
N LYS A 241 61.29 2.11 -32.67
CA LYS A 241 62.07 3.37 -32.67
C LYS A 241 61.45 4.47 -33.53
N GLU A 242 60.75 4.17 -34.61
CA GLU A 242 60.04 5.18 -35.42
C GLU A 242 58.75 5.69 -34.75
N ASN A 243 58.13 4.90 -33.87
CA ASN A 243 56.97 5.32 -33.08
C ASN A 243 57.32 5.83 -31.66
N ASP A 244 58.48 5.48 -31.10
CA ASP A 244 58.99 5.92 -29.79
C ASP A 244 59.85 7.19 -29.86
N VAL A 245 60.09 7.76 -31.06
CA VAL A 245 60.77 9.05 -31.16
C VAL A 245 59.88 10.23 -30.75
N ILE A 246 58.70 10.06 -30.14
CA ILE A 246 57.94 11.17 -29.52
C ILE A 246 57.78 10.98 -28.01
N LEU A 247 58.91 10.89 -27.30
CA LEU A 247 59.00 11.14 -25.87
C LEU A 247 60.19 12.10 -25.65
N ASP A 248 59.93 13.41 -25.68
CA ASP A 248 60.63 14.36 -24.82
C ASP A 248 59.98 15.75 -24.79
N ASP A 249 60.09 16.40 -23.63
CA ASP A 249 59.86 17.80 -23.27
C ASP A 249 58.41 18.33 -23.18
N GLY A 250 57.76 18.13 -22.01
CA GLY A 250 56.67 19.01 -21.54
C GLY A 250 55.73 18.50 -20.46
N TYR A 251 55.72 17.18 -20.18
CA TYR A 251 54.86 16.58 -19.16
C TYR A 251 55.73 15.98 -18.04
N LEU A 252 55.29 16.13 -16.77
CA LEU A 252 55.99 15.64 -15.58
C LEU A 252 56.34 14.15 -15.73
N ASP A 253 57.50 13.74 -15.22
CA ASP A 253 57.88 12.32 -15.11
C ASP A 253 56.78 11.54 -14.35
N GLU A 254 56.49 10.28 -14.70
CA GLU A 254 55.38 9.51 -14.11
C GLU A 254 55.45 9.49 -12.57
N ASP A 255 56.67 9.40 -12.03
CA ASP A 255 56.94 9.40 -10.59
C ASP A 255 56.79 10.80 -9.96
N GLU A 256 57.10 11.88 -10.69
CA GLU A 256 56.93 13.27 -10.25
C GLU A 256 55.44 13.66 -10.21
N TYR A 257 54.65 13.21 -11.20
CA TYR A 257 53.20 13.40 -11.24
C TYR A 257 52.49 12.67 -10.10
N ILE A 258 52.87 11.43 -9.81
CA ILE A 258 52.31 10.66 -8.69
C ILE A 258 52.68 11.29 -7.33
N ASN A 259 53.89 11.82 -7.19
CA ASN A 259 54.31 12.52 -5.98
C ASN A 259 53.55 13.84 -5.78
N ASN A 260 53.30 14.58 -6.85
CA ASN A 260 52.48 15.79 -6.82
C ASN A 260 51.02 15.49 -6.46
N LEU A 261 50.42 14.42 -7.02
CA LEU A 261 49.09 13.93 -6.66
C LEU A 261 48.97 13.51 -5.19
N ASN A 262 50.05 13.00 -4.59
CA ASN A 262 50.08 12.62 -3.16
C ASN A 262 50.14 13.84 -2.22
N ASN A 263 50.70 14.96 -2.68
CA ASN A 263 50.92 16.17 -1.89
C ASN A 263 49.83 17.24 -2.12
N LEU A 264 48.75 16.91 -2.84
CA LEU A 264 47.63 17.82 -3.03
C LEU A 264 46.94 18.12 -1.68
N ASP A 265 46.88 19.40 -1.31
CA ASP A 265 46.07 19.84 -0.17
C ASP A 265 44.58 19.83 -0.56
N LEU A 266 43.94 18.69 -0.34
CA LEU A 266 42.51 18.47 -0.58
C LEU A 266 41.60 19.15 0.46
N ASP A 267 42.15 19.64 1.57
CA ASP A 267 41.36 20.28 2.63
C ASP A 267 41.16 21.78 2.34
N ASN A 268 42.18 22.46 1.79
CA ASN A 268 42.06 23.86 1.36
C ASN A 268 41.93 24.05 -0.17
N MET A 269 42.03 22.96 -0.94
CA MET A 269 42.09 22.98 -2.41
C MET A 269 43.21 23.90 -2.93
N ASP A 270 44.35 23.94 -2.21
CA ASP A 270 45.49 24.83 -2.50
C ASP A 270 46.55 24.11 -3.34
N PHE A 271 46.23 23.85 -4.60
CA PHE A 271 47.13 23.25 -5.58
C PHE A 271 47.04 23.95 -6.94
N LEU A 272 48.06 23.78 -7.78
CA LEU A 272 48.11 24.38 -9.10
C LEU A 272 47.41 23.48 -10.11
N ILE A 273 46.79 24.08 -11.12
CA ILE A 273 46.07 23.32 -12.17
C ILE A 273 47.01 22.37 -12.92
N LYS A 274 48.27 22.76 -13.11
CA LYS A 274 49.31 21.91 -13.71
C LYS A 274 49.55 20.60 -12.95
N ASP A 275 49.26 20.56 -11.65
CA ASP A 275 49.51 19.39 -10.81
C ASP A 275 48.44 18.31 -11.04
N LEU A 276 47.27 18.69 -11.57
CA LEU A 276 46.18 17.79 -11.92
C LEU A 276 46.16 17.44 -13.42
N ILE A 277 46.43 18.41 -14.29
CA ILE A 277 46.33 18.25 -15.75
C ILE A 277 47.50 17.46 -16.31
N ASN A 278 47.22 16.25 -16.79
CA ASN A 278 48.17 15.41 -17.49
C ASN A 278 47.46 14.51 -18.51
N GLU A 279 48.19 13.93 -19.46
CA GLU A 279 47.66 13.02 -20.48
C GLU A 279 46.92 11.82 -19.86
N TYR A 280 47.30 11.42 -18.64
CA TYR A 280 46.64 10.37 -17.85
C TYR A 280 45.20 10.73 -17.43
N LEU A 281 44.91 12.01 -17.19
CA LEU A 281 43.56 12.49 -16.89
C LEU A 281 42.62 12.26 -18.08
N LEU A 282 43.10 12.52 -19.30
CA LEU A 282 42.35 12.31 -20.53
C LEU A 282 42.06 10.83 -20.79
N ARG A 283 43.06 9.97 -20.56
CA ARG A 283 42.94 8.51 -20.74
C ARG A 283 41.94 7.87 -19.78
N LYS A 284 41.74 8.49 -18.61
CA LYS A 284 40.85 8.03 -17.55
C LYS A 284 39.58 8.86 -17.41
N LYS A 285 39.25 9.66 -18.43
CA LYS A 285 38.09 10.55 -18.44
C LYS A 285 36.79 9.85 -18.06
N ASP A 286 36.48 8.71 -18.69
CA ASP A 286 35.20 8.02 -18.47
C ASP A 286 35.07 7.53 -17.02
N ASP A 287 36.16 6.98 -16.46
CA ASP A 287 36.22 6.54 -15.05
C ASP A 287 36.02 7.71 -14.07
N ILE A 288 36.57 8.89 -14.40
CA ILE A 288 36.45 10.11 -13.58
C ILE A 288 35.02 10.67 -13.66
N LEU A 289 34.44 10.72 -14.85
CA LEU A 289 33.06 11.17 -15.05
C LEU A 289 32.07 10.24 -14.33
N ASP A 290 32.31 8.93 -14.32
CA ASP A 290 31.52 7.98 -13.53
C ASP A 290 31.57 8.27 -12.02
N ILE A 291 32.71 8.72 -11.49
CA ILE A 291 32.83 9.18 -10.09
C ILE A 291 32.08 10.49 -9.88
N CYS A 292 32.15 11.45 -10.80
CA CYS A 292 31.39 12.70 -10.71
C CYS A 292 29.88 12.43 -10.70
N ASP A 293 29.40 11.54 -11.57
CA ASP A 293 28.01 11.09 -11.60
C ASP A 293 27.60 10.36 -10.31
N SER A 294 28.52 9.58 -9.74
CA SER A 294 28.34 8.93 -8.44
C SER A 294 28.19 9.96 -7.33
N ALA A 295 29.08 10.95 -7.30
CA ALA A 295 29.09 12.02 -6.32
C ALA A 295 27.81 12.86 -6.36
N GLU A 296 27.29 13.18 -7.55
CA GLU A 296 26.03 13.90 -7.72
C GLU A 296 24.83 13.11 -7.16
N LYS A 297 24.78 11.80 -7.43
CA LYS A 297 23.75 10.91 -6.87
C LYS A 297 23.89 10.72 -5.37
N GLU A 298 25.10 10.63 -4.85
CA GLU A 298 25.37 10.58 -3.41
C GLU A 298 24.92 11.86 -2.69
N ALA A 299 25.17 13.04 -3.27
CA ALA A 299 24.74 14.31 -2.70
C ALA A 299 23.21 14.40 -2.62
N SER A 300 22.50 13.99 -3.68
CA SER A 300 21.03 13.91 -3.66
C SER A 300 20.49 12.93 -2.62
N ILE A 301 21.18 11.81 -2.39
CA ILE A 301 20.82 10.86 -1.33
C ILE A 301 21.04 11.47 0.06
N GLU A 302 22.15 12.17 0.27
CA GLU A 302 22.46 12.82 1.55
C GLU A 302 21.45 13.91 1.90
N GLU A 303 21.05 14.73 0.91
CA GLU A 303 19.99 15.72 1.06
C GLU A 303 18.67 15.06 1.50
N LYS A 304 18.22 14.01 0.79
CA LYS A 304 17.01 13.27 1.14
C LYS A 304 17.07 12.66 2.54
N ILE A 305 18.21 12.10 2.95
CA ILE A 305 18.38 11.55 4.31
C ILE A 305 18.26 12.66 5.36
N ASN A 306 18.88 13.82 5.12
CA ASN A 306 18.82 14.96 6.04
C ASN A 306 17.42 15.57 6.14
N GLU A 307 16.68 15.63 5.03
CA GLU A 307 15.26 16.01 5.03
C GLU A 307 14.43 15.07 5.91
N GLN A 308 14.67 13.75 5.81
CA GLN A 308 13.99 12.78 6.66
C GLN A 308 14.31 13.00 8.14
N TYR A 309 15.58 13.24 8.51
CA TYR A 309 15.92 13.60 9.88
C TYR A 309 15.20 14.86 10.36
N LYS A 310 15.06 15.87 9.50
CA LYS A 310 14.36 17.11 9.85
C LYS A 310 12.87 16.86 10.10
N ILE A 311 12.19 16.14 9.20
CA ILE A 311 10.78 15.77 9.35
C ILE A 311 10.57 15.04 10.68
N TRP A 312 11.37 14.01 10.96
CA TRP A 312 11.19 13.16 12.14
C TRP A 312 11.59 13.80 13.48
N ASN A 313 12.38 14.88 13.44
CA ASN A 313 12.67 15.69 14.62
C ASN A 313 11.57 16.74 14.90
N GLU A 314 10.76 17.11 13.90
CA GLU A 314 9.68 18.10 14.02
C GLU A 314 8.29 17.44 14.21
N THR A 315 8.12 16.18 13.83
CA THR A 315 6.84 15.47 13.96
C THR A 315 6.48 15.23 15.42
N CYS A 316 5.33 15.78 15.83
CA CYS A 316 4.84 15.70 17.19
C CYS A 316 3.49 14.95 17.27
N PHE A 317 3.32 14.18 18.34
CA PHE A 317 2.03 13.62 18.71
C PHE A 317 1.05 14.71 19.17
N ARG A 318 -0.24 14.47 18.95
CA ARG A 318 -1.33 15.32 19.45
C ARG A 318 -2.23 14.53 20.38
N PHE A 319 -2.39 15.02 21.59
CA PHE A 319 -3.23 14.41 22.61
C PHE A 319 -4.58 15.13 22.74
N SER A 320 -5.64 14.38 23.04
CA SER A 320 -6.99 14.91 23.32
C SER A 320 -7.61 14.27 24.56
N LYS A 321 -8.69 14.91 25.06
CA LYS A 321 -9.45 14.43 26.22
C LYS A 321 -10.37 13.28 25.83
N TRP A 322 -10.60 12.36 26.76
CA TRP A 322 -11.54 11.24 26.59
C TRP A 322 -12.74 11.36 27.53
N LYS A 323 -13.95 11.51 26.97
CA LYS A 323 -15.23 11.61 27.69
C LYS A 323 -15.18 12.63 28.84
N ASN A 324 -15.45 12.18 30.08
CA ASN A 324 -15.53 13.00 31.29
C ASN A 324 -14.19 13.16 32.03
N ARG A 325 -13.06 12.70 31.45
CA ARG A 325 -11.73 12.93 32.07
C ARG A 325 -11.21 14.31 31.67
N ASP A 326 -10.79 15.09 32.67
CA ASP A 326 -10.38 16.49 32.48
C ASP A 326 -9.00 16.67 31.83
N TYR A 327 -8.20 15.60 31.70
CA TYR A 327 -6.85 15.60 31.14
C TYR A 327 -6.78 14.87 29.79
N ALA A 328 -5.75 15.17 28.99
CA ALA A 328 -5.55 14.53 27.70
C ALA A 328 -5.12 13.08 27.91
N CYS A 329 -5.92 12.12 27.40
CA CYS A 329 -5.80 10.69 27.72
C CYS A 329 -5.63 9.80 26.48
N ILE A 330 -5.71 10.38 25.28
CA ILE A 330 -5.72 9.62 24.03
C ILE A 330 -4.97 10.37 22.94
N LEU A 331 -4.40 9.62 22.02
CA LEU A 331 -3.87 10.16 20.77
C LEU A 331 -5.03 10.48 19.82
N VAL A 332 -4.93 11.61 19.12
CA VAL A 332 -5.92 12.03 18.12
C VAL A 332 -5.82 11.15 16.88
N GLY A 333 -6.86 10.35 16.62
CA GLY A 333 -6.86 9.36 15.53
C GLY A 333 -6.45 9.91 14.16
N SER A 334 -6.94 11.09 13.76
CA SER A 334 -6.60 11.67 12.45
C SER A 334 -5.12 12.04 12.32
N LYS A 335 -4.48 12.50 13.41
CA LYS A 335 -3.06 12.88 13.37
C LYS A 335 -2.18 11.63 13.42
N VAL A 336 -2.63 10.58 14.09
CA VAL A 336 -1.91 9.30 14.13
C VAL A 336 -1.92 8.61 12.77
N THR A 337 -3.03 8.63 12.03
CA THR A 337 -3.07 8.06 10.68
C THR A 337 -2.12 8.79 9.74
N GLU A 338 -2.08 10.13 9.79
CA GLU A 338 -1.08 10.92 9.03
C GLU A 338 0.37 10.54 9.40
N ILE A 339 0.64 10.30 10.69
CA ILE A 339 1.97 9.88 11.16
C ILE A 339 2.31 8.47 10.66
N GLN A 340 1.35 7.53 10.65
CA GLN A 340 1.57 6.18 10.13
C GLN A 340 1.84 6.17 8.63
N GLU A 341 1.03 6.90 7.84
CA GLU A 341 1.24 7.04 6.40
C GLU A 341 2.62 7.66 6.12
N SER A 342 2.98 8.73 6.84
CA SER A 342 4.30 9.37 6.71
C SER A 342 5.46 8.45 7.11
N LEU A 343 5.28 7.62 8.16
CA LEU A 343 6.27 6.61 8.57
C LEU A 343 6.49 5.57 7.47
N GLU A 344 5.41 5.04 6.89
CA GLU A 344 5.46 4.05 5.81
C GLU A 344 6.13 4.62 4.55
N GLU A 345 5.76 5.84 4.14
CA GLU A 345 6.38 6.54 3.00
C GLU A 345 7.88 6.75 3.22
N SER A 346 8.27 7.19 4.42
CA SER A 346 9.67 7.43 4.79
C SER A 346 10.47 6.12 4.80
N GLN A 347 9.88 5.02 5.29
CA GLN A 347 10.50 3.70 5.27
C GLN A 347 10.68 3.16 3.84
N ILE A 348 9.68 3.33 2.96
CA ILE A 348 9.77 2.94 1.55
C ILE A 348 10.87 3.74 0.86
N LEU A 349 10.91 5.06 1.08
CA LEU A 349 11.94 5.93 0.52
C LEU A 349 13.35 5.49 0.97
N LEU A 350 13.55 5.26 2.28
CA LEU A 350 14.85 4.86 2.81
C LEU A 350 15.25 3.45 2.35
N ASN A 351 14.30 2.51 2.22
CA ASN A 351 14.57 1.18 1.65
C ASN A 351 14.99 1.25 0.18
N ASN A 352 14.30 2.07 -0.62
CA ASN A 352 14.66 2.32 -2.01
C ASN A 352 16.06 2.91 -2.10
N ILE A 353 16.40 3.92 -1.27
CA ILE A 353 17.74 4.48 -1.19
C ILE A 353 18.77 3.41 -0.82
N ASN A 354 18.48 2.56 0.17
CA ASN A 354 19.38 1.50 0.64
C ASN A 354 19.67 0.42 -0.42
N SER A 355 18.75 0.17 -1.35
CA SER A 355 18.98 -0.74 -2.47
C SER A 355 19.87 -0.17 -3.60
N THR A 356 20.09 1.15 -3.62
CA THR A 356 20.91 1.77 -4.66
C THR A 356 22.40 1.49 -4.45
N LYS A 357 23.18 1.41 -5.54
CA LYS A 357 24.64 1.20 -5.49
C LYS A 357 25.40 2.34 -4.81
N TYR A 358 24.82 3.54 -4.79
CA TYR A 358 25.38 4.78 -4.24
C TYR A 358 25.16 4.94 -2.72
N SER A 359 24.43 4.01 -2.09
CA SER A 359 24.13 4.05 -0.65
C SER A 359 25.27 3.60 0.26
N LYS A 360 26.36 3.04 -0.30
CA LYS A 360 27.47 2.43 0.46
C LYS A 360 28.01 3.31 1.59
N PRO A 361 28.28 4.63 1.40
CA PRO A 361 28.81 5.48 2.47
C PRO A 361 27.79 5.73 3.59
N PHE A 362 26.50 5.61 3.30
CA PHE A 362 25.40 5.93 4.20
C PHE A 362 24.78 4.72 4.89
N LYS A 363 25.22 3.49 4.58
CA LYS A 363 24.59 2.25 5.10
C LYS A 363 24.42 2.22 6.62
N ASN A 364 25.44 2.66 7.38
CA ASN A 364 25.35 2.69 8.84
C ASN A 364 24.30 3.71 9.31
N LYS A 365 24.31 4.92 8.73
CA LYS A 365 23.32 5.97 9.04
C LYS A 365 21.90 5.54 8.66
N LEU A 366 21.73 4.94 7.48
CA LEU A 366 20.45 4.41 6.97
C LEU A 366 19.94 3.28 7.85
N SER A 367 20.78 2.32 8.23
CA SER A 367 20.38 1.20 9.08
C SER A 367 19.88 1.67 10.45
N ILE A 368 20.58 2.62 11.08
CA ILE A 368 20.16 3.19 12.37
C ILE A 368 18.82 3.92 12.23
N LEU A 369 18.68 4.77 11.21
CA LEU A 369 17.44 5.52 10.97
C LEU A 369 16.27 4.58 10.67
N LEU A 370 16.48 3.58 9.82
CA LEU A 370 15.46 2.63 9.41
C LEU A 370 15.01 1.74 10.58
N ASN A 371 15.94 1.27 11.41
CA ASN A 371 15.60 0.56 12.64
C ASN A 371 14.81 1.44 13.61
N LYS A 372 15.21 2.71 13.78
CA LYS A 372 14.45 3.67 14.61
C LYS A 372 13.04 3.88 14.11
N LEU A 373 12.84 4.11 12.80
CA LEU A 373 11.51 4.31 12.23
C LEU A 373 10.67 3.03 12.24
N SER A 374 11.28 1.85 12.05
CA SER A 374 10.62 0.55 12.19
C SER A 374 10.11 0.35 13.61
N ASP A 375 10.97 0.55 14.61
CA ASP A 375 10.57 0.49 16.03
C ASP A 375 9.43 1.46 16.34
N CYS A 376 9.48 2.68 15.79
CA CYS A 376 8.42 3.68 15.99
C CYS A 376 7.10 3.22 15.38
N SER A 377 7.11 2.66 14.16
CA SER A 377 5.91 2.16 13.50
C SER A 377 5.24 1.04 14.30
N ASP A 378 6.02 0.05 14.74
CA ASP A 378 5.53 -1.06 15.56
C ASP A 378 4.91 -0.58 16.88
N ILE A 379 5.53 0.43 17.50
CA ILE A 379 5.06 1.02 18.75
C ILE A 379 3.76 1.80 18.55
N VAL A 380 3.69 2.64 17.51
CA VAL A 380 2.48 3.41 17.19
C VAL A 380 1.31 2.48 16.88
N GLU A 381 1.54 1.43 16.08
CA GLU A 381 0.50 0.44 15.77
C GLU A 381 -0.01 -0.26 17.04
N ARG A 382 0.92 -0.69 17.93
CA ARG A 382 0.56 -1.29 19.23
C ARG A 382 -0.16 -0.31 20.13
N TRP A 383 0.28 0.95 20.18
CA TRP A 383 -0.35 1.99 20.97
C TRP A 383 -1.81 2.17 20.57
N ILE A 384 -2.10 2.28 19.26
CA ILE A 384 -3.47 2.42 18.77
C ILE A 384 -4.33 1.21 19.18
N LYS A 385 -3.81 -0.02 19.04
CA LYS A 385 -4.52 -1.23 19.46
C LYS A 385 -4.84 -1.19 20.96
N VAL A 386 -3.85 -0.84 21.80
CA VAL A 386 -4.03 -0.68 23.25
C VAL A 386 -5.04 0.43 23.55
N GLN A 387 -4.97 1.58 22.87
CA GLN A 387 -5.89 2.69 23.03
C GLN A 387 -7.33 2.28 22.73
N MET A 388 -7.56 1.60 21.61
CA MET A 388 -8.88 1.13 21.20
C MET A 388 -9.46 0.13 22.21
N LEU A 389 -8.64 -0.83 22.66
CA LEU A 389 -9.03 -1.79 23.69
C LEU A 389 -9.34 -1.08 25.02
N TRP A 390 -8.44 -0.20 25.48
CA TRP A 390 -8.62 0.56 26.71
C TRP A 390 -9.88 1.43 26.68
N CYS A 391 -10.13 2.15 25.58
CA CYS A 391 -11.34 2.97 25.39
C CYS A 391 -12.64 2.16 25.49
N SER A 392 -12.65 0.93 24.96
CA SER A 392 -13.81 0.04 25.05
C SER A 392 -14.06 -0.47 26.47
N MET A 393 -12.96 -0.78 27.19
CA MET A 393 -12.96 -1.35 28.52
C MET A 393 -13.21 -0.31 29.62
N GLU A 394 -12.77 0.94 29.41
CA GLU A 394 -12.97 2.05 30.32
C GLU A 394 -14.46 2.26 30.64
N SER A 395 -15.33 2.20 29.63
CA SER A 395 -16.78 2.29 29.85
C SER A 395 -17.38 1.13 30.65
N VAL A 396 -16.73 -0.03 30.66
CA VAL A 396 -17.26 -1.26 31.28
C VAL A 396 -16.78 -1.41 32.72
N PHE A 397 -15.51 -1.10 32.98
CA PHE A 397 -14.85 -1.39 34.26
C PHE A 397 -14.67 -0.20 35.20
N THR A 398 -14.84 1.05 34.75
CA THR A 398 -14.67 2.26 35.59
C THR A 398 -15.88 2.54 36.47
N SER A 399 -17.10 2.39 35.95
CA SER A 399 -18.33 2.56 36.73
C SER A 399 -19.47 1.74 36.13
N GLY A 400 -19.83 0.63 36.80
CA GLY A 400 -20.91 -0.23 36.33
C GLY A 400 -21.09 -1.48 37.19
N ASP A 401 -22.27 -2.09 37.08
CA ASP A 401 -22.59 -3.33 37.80
C ASP A 401 -21.70 -4.50 37.34
N ILE A 402 -21.18 -4.46 36.11
CA ILE A 402 -20.22 -5.44 35.57
C ILE A 402 -18.91 -5.42 36.37
N ALA A 403 -18.39 -4.24 36.75
CA ALA A 403 -17.17 -4.14 37.54
C ALA A 403 -17.30 -4.81 38.91
N ARG A 404 -18.50 -4.76 39.52
CA ARG A 404 -18.80 -5.48 40.77
C ARG A 404 -18.89 -6.99 40.58
N GLN A 405 -19.43 -7.44 39.44
CA GLN A 405 -19.56 -8.87 39.13
C GLN A 405 -18.22 -9.50 38.67
N MET A 406 -17.27 -8.71 38.19
CA MET A 406 -15.93 -9.13 37.77
C MET A 406 -14.80 -8.40 38.52
N PRO A 407 -14.62 -8.64 39.83
CA PRO A 407 -13.70 -7.85 40.67
C PRO A 407 -12.22 -8.09 40.34
N ILE A 408 -11.85 -9.29 39.86
CA ILE A 408 -10.46 -9.62 39.51
C ILE A 408 -10.03 -8.82 38.27
N GLU A 409 -10.82 -8.90 37.20
CA GLU A 409 -10.53 -8.15 35.97
C GLU A 409 -10.70 -6.65 36.14
N SER A 410 -11.64 -6.20 36.99
CA SER A 410 -11.74 -4.78 37.34
C SER A 410 -10.46 -4.29 38.03
N LYS A 411 -9.93 -5.00 39.03
CA LYS A 411 -8.65 -4.63 39.68
C LYS A 411 -7.49 -4.58 38.69
N ARG A 412 -7.43 -5.56 37.77
CA ARG A 412 -6.43 -5.59 36.69
C ARG A 412 -6.55 -4.39 35.76
N PHE A 413 -7.76 -4.04 35.33
CA PHE A 413 -8.01 -2.86 34.50
C PHE A 413 -7.60 -1.56 35.21
N HIS A 414 -7.85 -1.42 36.51
CA HIS A 414 -7.40 -0.23 37.27
C HIS A 414 -5.88 -0.10 37.33
N GLN A 415 -5.14 -1.21 37.37
CA GLN A 415 -3.68 -1.17 37.27
C GLN A 415 -3.24 -0.71 35.88
N ILE A 416 -3.84 -1.28 34.83
CA ILE A 416 -3.59 -0.88 33.44
C ILE A 416 -3.94 0.60 33.22
N ASP A 417 -5.02 1.10 33.83
CA ASP A 417 -5.41 2.51 33.75
C ASP A 417 -4.35 3.44 34.35
N LYS A 418 -3.74 3.05 35.49
CA LYS A 418 -2.62 3.81 36.06
C LYS A 418 -1.40 3.81 35.13
N ASP A 419 -1.06 2.65 34.58
CA ASP A 419 0.07 2.51 33.66
C ASP A 419 -0.17 3.31 32.37
N TRP A 420 -1.42 3.36 31.88
CA TRP A 420 -1.86 4.17 30.74
C TRP A 420 -1.65 5.66 30.99
N ILE A 421 -2.10 6.16 32.15
CA ILE A 421 -1.94 7.56 32.54
C ILE A 421 -0.45 7.93 32.63
N ASN A 422 0.38 7.05 33.19
CA ASN A 422 1.83 7.26 33.26
C ASN A 422 2.47 7.37 31.88
N ILE A 423 2.13 6.47 30.96
CA ILE A 423 2.61 6.50 29.57
C ILE A 423 2.22 7.80 28.87
N ILE A 424 0.98 8.24 29.04
CA ILE A 424 0.49 9.46 28.37
C ILE A 424 1.16 10.71 28.91
N ASN A 425 1.41 10.78 30.22
CA ASN A 425 2.13 11.92 30.80
C ASN A 425 3.55 12.04 30.23
N ILE A 426 4.28 10.92 30.17
CA ILE A 426 5.64 10.88 29.58
C ILE A 426 5.59 11.29 28.10
N ALA A 427 4.62 10.79 27.35
CA ALA A 427 4.51 11.08 25.92
C ALA A 427 4.05 12.52 25.64
N ASN A 428 3.28 13.12 26.53
CA ASN A 428 2.88 14.52 26.47
C ASN A 428 4.05 15.46 26.80
N GLU A 429 4.97 15.05 27.69
CA GLU A 429 6.20 15.78 28.00
C GLU A 429 7.19 15.78 26.82
N SER A 430 7.43 14.63 26.19
CA SER A 430 8.38 14.55 25.06
C SER A 430 7.81 15.14 23.77
N SER A 431 6.49 14.98 23.53
CA SER A 431 5.73 15.41 22.32
C SER A 431 6.25 14.91 20.95
N ILE A 432 7.55 14.79 20.73
CA ILE A 432 8.22 14.31 19.52
C ILE A 432 8.02 12.80 19.37
N VAL A 433 7.63 12.35 18.17
CA VAL A 433 7.25 10.97 17.89
C VAL A 433 8.40 9.99 18.12
N VAL A 434 9.58 10.29 17.57
CA VAL A 434 10.75 9.39 17.62
C VAL A 434 11.31 9.26 19.03
N GLU A 435 11.36 10.36 19.78
CA GLU A 435 11.86 10.35 21.17
C GLU A 435 10.91 9.59 22.10
N CYS A 436 9.60 9.81 21.94
CA CYS A 436 8.58 9.11 22.70
C CYS A 436 8.65 7.58 22.46
N CYS A 437 8.79 7.16 21.21
CA CYS A 437 8.87 5.74 20.84
C CYS A 437 10.20 5.08 21.27
N GLN A 438 11.26 5.86 21.49
CA GLN A 438 12.54 5.32 21.98
C GLN A 438 12.57 5.09 23.50
N SER A 439 11.56 5.57 24.24
CA SER A 439 11.45 5.33 25.67
C SER A 439 11.36 3.84 26.01
N SER A 440 12.30 3.35 26.82
CA SER A 440 12.34 1.94 27.26
C SER A 440 11.09 1.55 28.06
N MET A 441 10.56 2.47 28.86
CA MET A 441 9.34 2.27 29.65
C MET A 441 8.12 2.00 28.77
N LEU A 442 8.03 2.67 27.62
CA LEU A 442 6.96 2.48 26.65
C LEU A 442 7.04 1.08 26.02
N LYS A 443 8.24 0.67 25.62
CA LYS A 443 8.52 -0.63 24.99
C LYS A 443 8.18 -1.81 25.92
N GLU A 444 8.35 -1.65 27.23
CA GLU A 444 8.02 -2.69 28.21
C GLU A 444 6.56 -2.69 28.65
N LEU A 445 5.96 -1.52 28.89
CA LEU A 445 4.60 -1.42 29.42
C LEU A 445 3.53 -1.70 28.35
N LEU A 446 3.67 -1.22 27.11
CA LEU A 446 2.66 -1.40 26.07
C LEU A 446 2.31 -2.89 25.82
N PRO A 447 3.27 -3.82 25.65
CA PRO A 447 2.96 -5.24 25.46
C PRO A 447 2.28 -5.87 26.69
N ASN A 448 2.68 -5.47 27.90
CA ASN A 448 2.07 -5.97 29.14
C ASN A 448 0.62 -5.49 29.29
N MET A 449 0.37 -4.22 28.97
CA MET A 449 -0.97 -3.65 28.93
C MET A 449 -1.85 -4.31 27.87
N GLN A 450 -1.31 -4.56 26.67
CA GLN A 450 -2.04 -5.25 25.61
C GLN A 450 -2.49 -6.64 26.05
N LYS A 451 -1.57 -7.47 26.57
CA LYS A 451 -1.89 -8.80 27.12
C LYS A 451 -2.90 -8.71 28.27
N GLY A 452 -2.77 -7.67 29.10
CA GLY A 452 -3.71 -7.34 30.16
C GLY A 452 -5.13 -7.12 29.65
N LEU A 453 -5.28 -6.22 28.68
CA LEU A 453 -6.56 -5.86 28.07
C LEU A 453 -7.19 -7.02 27.28
N GLU A 454 -6.39 -7.77 26.52
CA GLU A 454 -6.86 -8.96 25.78
C GLU A 454 -7.41 -10.03 26.73
N SER A 455 -6.75 -10.23 27.87
CA SER A 455 -7.25 -11.15 28.91
C SER A 455 -8.55 -10.65 29.54
N CYS A 456 -8.68 -9.34 29.80
CA CYS A 456 -9.94 -8.75 30.25
C CYS A 456 -11.04 -8.93 29.21
N GLN A 457 -10.73 -8.77 27.90
CA GLN A 457 -11.65 -8.97 26.79
C GLN A 457 -12.17 -10.39 26.71
N LYS A 458 -11.27 -11.37 26.72
CA LYS A 458 -11.67 -12.78 26.69
C LYS A 458 -12.55 -13.16 27.88
N SER A 459 -12.24 -12.63 29.06
CA SER A 459 -13.05 -12.85 30.27
C SER A 459 -14.41 -12.17 30.17
N LEU A 460 -14.48 -10.96 29.61
CA LEU A 460 -15.72 -10.24 29.37
C LEU A 460 -16.61 -10.99 28.37
N GLU A 461 -16.05 -11.49 27.26
CA GLU A 461 -16.77 -12.29 26.28
C GLU A 461 -17.33 -13.58 26.88
N SER A 462 -16.53 -14.30 27.68
CA SER A 462 -17.00 -15.49 28.40
C SER A 462 -18.12 -15.16 29.40
N TYR A 463 -18.02 -14.01 30.10
CA TYR A 463 -19.07 -13.53 30.99
C TYR A 463 -20.36 -13.19 30.22
N LEU A 464 -20.26 -12.49 29.08
CA LEU A 464 -21.40 -12.15 28.22
C LEU A 464 -22.07 -13.42 27.67
N GLU A 465 -21.29 -14.41 27.28
CA GLU A 465 -21.81 -15.71 26.81
C GLU A 465 -22.54 -16.46 27.93
N GLY A 466 -21.99 -16.43 29.15
CA GLY A 466 -22.67 -16.96 30.34
C GLY A 466 -24.02 -16.25 30.61
N LYS A 467 -24.13 -14.95 30.32
CA LYS A 467 -25.39 -14.20 30.43
C LYS A 467 -26.36 -14.56 29.31
N ARG A 468 -25.89 -14.76 28.07
CA ARG A 468 -26.71 -15.20 26.93
C ARG A 468 -27.30 -16.59 27.12
N SER A 469 -26.50 -17.52 27.63
CA SER A 469 -26.98 -18.87 27.92
C SER A 469 -28.12 -18.89 28.96
N LYS A 470 -28.09 -17.98 29.94
CA LYS A 470 -29.18 -17.82 30.93
C LYS A 470 -30.44 -17.20 30.34
N PHE A 471 -30.30 -16.21 29.46
CA PHE A 471 -31.42 -15.55 28.78
C PHE A 471 -31.17 -15.48 27.27
N PRO A 472 -31.64 -16.49 26.51
CA PRO A 472 -31.33 -16.64 25.08
C PRO A 472 -31.69 -15.45 24.20
N ARG A 473 -32.64 -14.58 24.61
CA ARG A 473 -32.97 -13.38 23.84
C ARG A 473 -31.78 -12.41 23.69
N PHE A 474 -30.77 -12.49 24.57
CA PHE A 474 -29.53 -11.72 24.42
C PHE A 474 -28.67 -12.11 23.21
N TYR A 475 -28.92 -13.25 22.55
CA TYR A 475 -28.26 -13.58 21.27
C TYR A 475 -28.70 -12.66 20.13
N PHE A 476 -29.89 -12.06 20.21
CA PHE A 476 -30.41 -11.15 19.17
C PHE A 476 -29.91 -9.71 19.30
N VAL A 477 -29.08 -9.43 20.29
CA VAL A 477 -28.61 -8.08 20.63
C VAL A 477 -27.08 -8.01 20.47
N SER A 478 -26.59 -6.88 19.93
CA SER A 478 -25.15 -6.65 19.77
C SER A 478 -24.43 -6.52 21.11
N ASN A 479 -23.12 -6.80 21.14
CA ASN A 479 -22.31 -6.69 22.36
C ASN A 479 -22.41 -5.30 23.00
N LEU A 480 -22.45 -4.23 22.20
CA LEU A 480 -22.54 -2.86 22.71
C LEU A 480 -23.85 -2.61 23.48
N VAL A 481 -24.97 -3.04 22.92
CA VAL A 481 -26.28 -2.87 23.58
C VAL A 481 -26.39 -3.79 24.80
N LEU A 482 -25.87 -5.02 24.72
CA LEU A 482 -25.82 -5.94 25.84
C LEU A 482 -24.98 -5.37 27.00
N LEU A 483 -23.82 -4.79 26.70
CA LEU A 483 -22.98 -4.12 27.70
C LEU A 483 -23.68 -2.93 28.34
N LYS A 484 -24.42 -2.13 27.56
CA LYS A 484 -25.23 -1.02 28.09
C LYS A 484 -26.33 -1.51 29.04
N ILE A 485 -27.03 -2.58 28.68
CA ILE A 485 -28.07 -3.20 29.51
C ILE A 485 -27.47 -3.75 30.82
N LEU A 486 -26.30 -4.37 30.76
CA LEU A 486 -25.65 -5.00 31.91
C LEU A 486 -24.87 -4.03 32.80
N SER A 487 -24.27 -2.97 32.25
CA SER A 487 -23.48 -1.99 33.01
C SER A 487 -24.36 -1.11 33.89
N GLN A 488 -25.58 -0.80 33.41
CA GLN A 488 -26.57 0.04 34.06
C GLN A 488 -27.81 -0.75 34.48
N GLY A 489 -27.66 -2.05 34.79
CA GLY A 489 -28.75 -2.95 35.17
C GLY A 489 -29.57 -2.47 36.38
N SER A 490 -28.99 -1.62 37.23
CA SER A 490 -29.65 -0.95 38.35
C SER A 490 -30.59 0.20 37.95
N ASP A 491 -30.36 0.85 36.81
CA ASP A 491 -31.18 1.97 36.32
C ASP A 491 -32.20 1.51 35.27
N ILE A 492 -33.44 1.41 35.72
CA ILE A 492 -34.53 0.84 34.94
C ILE A 492 -34.94 1.75 33.77
N ASN A 493 -34.74 3.06 33.88
CA ASN A 493 -35.14 3.98 32.81
C ASN A 493 -34.31 3.74 31.53
N ILE A 494 -33.04 3.38 31.71
CA ILE A 494 -32.15 3.07 30.59
C ILE A 494 -32.52 1.72 29.99
N ILE A 495 -32.82 0.73 30.83
CA ILE A 495 -33.29 -0.58 30.37
C ILE A 495 -34.58 -0.44 29.55
N GLN A 496 -35.53 0.41 29.98
CA GLN A 496 -36.78 0.64 29.24
C GLN A 496 -36.55 1.08 27.79
N SER A 497 -35.52 1.91 27.53
CA SER A 497 -35.20 2.35 26.17
C SER A 497 -34.72 1.21 25.26
N GLU A 498 -34.18 0.12 25.82
CA GLU A 498 -33.65 -1.02 25.08
C GLU A 498 -34.60 -2.24 25.07
N LEU A 499 -35.69 -2.21 25.85
CA LEU A 499 -36.64 -3.33 25.95
C LEU A 499 -37.28 -3.69 24.60
N ILE A 500 -37.50 -2.71 23.73
CA ILE A 500 -38.04 -2.89 22.37
C ILE A 500 -37.15 -3.82 21.53
N LYS A 501 -35.84 -3.90 21.83
CA LYS A 501 -34.92 -4.80 21.13
C LYS A 501 -34.97 -6.23 21.65
N LEU A 502 -35.48 -6.44 22.88
CA LEU A 502 -35.60 -7.76 23.51
C LEU A 502 -37.00 -8.36 23.31
N PHE A 503 -38.02 -7.52 23.26
CA PHE A 503 -39.42 -7.90 23.12
C PHE A 503 -40.06 -7.11 22.00
N ASP A 504 -40.85 -7.80 21.19
CA ASP A 504 -41.39 -7.26 19.94
C ASP A 504 -42.40 -6.12 20.16
N ALA A 505 -43.20 -6.19 21.23
CA ALA A 505 -44.31 -5.25 21.49
C ALA A 505 -44.28 -4.59 22.88
N ILE A 506 -43.15 -4.65 23.59
CA ILE A 506 -43.00 -3.99 24.89
C ILE A 506 -42.19 -2.72 24.71
N ASN A 507 -42.85 -1.56 24.77
CA ASN A 507 -42.17 -0.27 24.72
C ASN A 507 -41.64 0.15 26.07
N TYR A 508 -42.47 0.05 27.11
CA TYR A 508 -42.08 0.40 28.47
C TYR A 508 -42.93 -0.34 29.50
N LEU A 509 -42.46 -0.31 30.74
CA LEU A 509 -43.07 -1.02 31.86
C LEU A 509 -43.63 -0.02 32.89
N THR A 510 -44.86 -0.24 33.36
CA THR A 510 -45.40 0.52 34.49
C THR A 510 -44.85 -0.05 35.79
N ILE A 511 -44.02 0.73 36.47
CA ILE A 511 -43.34 0.32 37.71
C ILE A 511 -43.98 1.08 38.86
N LYS A 512 -44.36 0.34 39.91
CA LYS A 512 -44.83 0.92 41.18
C LYS A 512 -43.90 0.50 42.30
N ASN A 513 -43.68 1.39 43.26
CA ASN A 513 -42.96 1.06 44.49
C ASN A 513 -43.96 0.45 45.48
N ILE A 514 -43.89 -0.85 45.71
CA ILE A 514 -44.78 -1.60 46.59
C ILE A 514 -43.92 -2.28 47.65
N GLN A 515 -44.19 -2.00 48.93
CA GLN A 515 -43.43 -2.56 50.06
C GLN A 515 -41.91 -2.29 49.95
N ASN A 516 -41.52 -1.04 49.65
CA ASN A 516 -40.12 -0.61 49.46
C ASN A 516 -39.33 -1.36 48.35
N LYS A 517 -40.01 -2.10 47.47
CA LYS A 517 -39.40 -2.72 46.30
C LYS A 517 -40.07 -2.20 45.02
N LYS A 518 -39.24 -1.94 44.00
CA LYS A 518 -39.73 -1.61 42.65
C LYS A 518 -40.33 -2.86 42.03
N ARG A 519 -41.62 -2.82 41.69
CA ARG A 519 -42.33 -3.93 41.04
C ARG A 519 -42.94 -3.51 39.72
N ILE A 520 -42.85 -4.38 38.73
CA ILE A 520 -43.49 -4.24 37.43
C ILE A 520 -44.94 -4.69 37.57
N VAL A 521 -45.86 -3.80 37.21
CA VAL A 521 -47.31 -4.02 37.34
C VAL A 521 -47.96 -4.25 35.98
N CYS A 522 -47.60 -3.43 34.99
CA CYS A 522 -48.15 -3.53 33.65
C CYS A 522 -47.07 -3.50 32.58
N ILE A 523 -47.37 -4.15 31.46
CA ILE A 523 -46.63 -4.07 30.20
C ILE A 523 -47.40 -3.12 29.30
N ASN A 524 -46.71 -2.14 28.71
CA ASN A 524 -47.34 -1.17 27.82
C ASN A 524 -46.73 -1.24 26.42
N ASN A 525 -47.61 -1.28 25.44
CA ASN A 525 -47.28 -1.04 24.04
C ASN A 525 -47.72 0.38 23.69
N LYS A 526 -46.81 1.18 23.14
CA LYS A 526 -47.10 2.56 22.71
C LYS A 526 -46.98 2.64 21.21
N GLU A 527 -48.12 2.85 20.54
CA GLU A 527 -48.17 3.13 19.12
C GLU A 527 -48.58 4.59 18.91
N LYS A 528 -47.61 5.46 18.66
CA LYS A 528 -47.77 6.93 18.60
C LYS A 528 -48.35 7.51 19.91
N ASP A 529 -49.61 7.93 19.92
CA ASP A 529 -50.27 8.60 21.06
C ASP A 529 -51.14 7.65 21.90
N ASP A 530 -51.37 6.43 21.43
CA ASP A 530 -52.22 5.44 22.10
C ASP A 530 -51.39 4.37 22.82
N ILE A 531 -51.92 3.88 23.96
CA ILE A 531 -51.24 2.92 24.81
C ILE A 531 -52.16 1.72 25.08
N GLU A 532 -51.76 0.53 24.64
CA GLU A 532 -52.36 -0.73 25.09
C GLU A 532 -51.62 -1.22 26.33
N THR A 533 -52.36 -1.42 27.41
CA THR A 533 -51.80 -1.82 28.70
C THR A 533 -52.26 -3.24 29.04
N VAL A 534 -51.31 -4.11 29.36
CA VAL A 534 -51.56 -5.48 29.83
C VAL A 534 -51.17 -5.56 31.30
N GLU A 535 -52.13 -5.87 32.17
CA GLU A 535 -51.89 -6.07 33.59
C GLU A 535 -51.34 -7.48 33.88
N LEU A 536 -50.21 -7.53 34.58
CA LEU A 536 -49.56 -8.79 34.94
C LEU A 536 -50.38 -9.55 35.98
N ALA A 537 -50.41 -10.88 35.87
CA ALA A 537 -51.10 -11.74 36.84
C ALA A 537 -50.47 -11.66 38.24
N ASN A 538 -49.14 -11.61 38.32
CA ASN A 538 -48.40 -11.30 39.54
C ASN A 538 -47.37 -10.20 39.25
N HIS A 539 -47.19 -9.29 40.20
CA HIS A 539 -46.20 -8.22 40.05
C HIS A 539 -44.77 -8.79 40.14
N VAL A 540 -43.95 -8.48 39.14
CA VAL A 540 -42.56 -8.93 39.08
C VAL A 540 -41.70 -7.97 39.89
N THR A 541 -40.94 -8.50 40.86
CA THR A 541 -40.03 -7.68 41.67
C THR A 541 -38.72 -7.50 40.92
N ILE A 542 -38.27 -6.26 40.78
CA ILE A 542 -36.98 -5.93 40.16
C ILE A 542 -35.92 -6.05 41.26
N ASP A 543 -35.33 -7.24 41.39
CA ASP A 543 -34.34 -7.57 42.41
C ASP A 543 -33.30 -8.55 41.85
N GLY A 544 -32.04 -8.39 42.27
CA GLY A 544 -30.92 -9.19 41.81
C GLY A 544 -30.51 -8.96 40.34
N ASN A 545 -29.90 -9.97 39.73
CA ASN A 545 -29.37 -9.88 38.38
C ASN A 545 -30.46 -9.66 37.32
N ILE A 546 -30.11 -8.94 36.25
CA ILE A 546 -31.06 -8.53 35.22
C ILE A 546 -31.75 -9.71 34.53
N GLU A 547 -30.98 -10.79 34.27
CA GLU A 547 -31.49 -11.98 33.60
C GLU A 547 -32.63 -12.65 34.40
N ASN A 548 -32.57 -12.61 35.73
CA ASN A 548 -33.53 -13.32 36.57
C ASN A 548 -34.92 -12.69 36.50
N TRP A 549 -35.00 -11.37 36.62
CA TRP A 549 -36.28 -10.68 36.57
C TRP A 549 -36.82 -10.58 35.13
N LEU A 550 -35.97 -10.57 34.10
CA LEU A 550 -36.40 -10.66 32.69
C LEU A 550 -37.05 -12.02 32.38
N ILE A 551 -36.47 -13.13 32.87
CA ILE A 551 -37.08 -14.46 32.75
C ILE A 551 -38.42 -14.53 33.51
N LEU A 552 -38.50 -13.91 34.69
CA LEU A 552 -39.75 -13.83 35.44
C LEU A 552 -40.79 -12.97 34.71
N LEU A 553 -40.38 -11.85 34.11
CA LEU A 553 -41.24 -11.00 33.29
C LEU A 553 -41.83 -11.76 32.10
N GLU A 554 -41.01 -12.55 31.38
CA GLU A 554 -41.47 -13.38 30.28
C GLU A 554 -42.52 -14.41 30.73
N LYS A 555 -42.26 -15.11 31.85
CA LYS A 555 -43.21 -16.08 32.41
C LYS A 555 -44.52 -15.43 32.88
N GLU A 556 -44.44 -14.28 33.55
CA GLU A 556 -45.63 -13.57 34.02
C GLU A 556 -46.41 -12.92 32.87
N MET A 557 -45.73 -12.49 31.82
CA MET A 557 -46.36 -12.04 30.56
C MET A 557 -47.19 -13.17 29.94
N GLN A 558 -46.59 -14.36 29.77
CA GLN A 558 -47.30 -15.52 29.22
C GLN A 558 -48.51 -15.91 30.08
N LYS A 559 -48.38 -15.86 31.42
CA LYS A 559 -49.50 -16.10 32.33
C LYS A 559 -50.59 -15.04 32.20
N ALA A 560 -50.23 -13.77 32.04
CA ALA A 560 -51.18 -12.67 31.87
C ALA A 560 -52.00 -12.86 30.59
N ILE A 561 -51.35 -13.10 29.44
CA ILE A 561 -52.04 -13.35 28.18
C ILE A 561 -52.90 -14.61 28.25
N LYS A 562 -52.41 -15.69 28.89
CA LYS A 562 -53.20 -16.91 29.12
C LYS A 562 -54.45 -16.66 29.99
N ARG A 563 -54.35 -15.81 31.00
CA ARG A 563 -55.48 -15.38 31.85
C ARG A 563 -56.50 -14.59 31.03
N GLU A 564 -56.04 -13.62 30.24
CA GLU A 564 -56.90 -12.81 29.39
C GLU A 564 -57.58 -13.65 28.29
N CYS A 565 -56.88 -14.61 27.67
CA CYS A 565 -57.50 -15.56 26.74
C CYS A 565 -58.62 -16.37 27.39
N LYS A 566 -58.43 -16.86 28.62
CA LYS A 566 -59.48 -17.60 29.35
C LYS A 566 -60.72 -16.73 29.59
N LEU A 567 -60.52 -15.49 30.04
CA LEU A 567 -61.61 -14.53 30.29
C LEU A 567 -62.30 -14.11 28.98
N GLY A 568 -61.53 -13.90 27.92
CA GLY A 568 -62.03 -13.57 26.58
C GLY A 568 -62.89 -14.69 25.99
N VAL A 569 -62.44 -15.95 26.07
CA VAL A 569 -63.23 -17.10 25.58
C VAL A 569 -64.53 -17.25 26.38
N ALA A 570 -64.49 -17.10 27.71
CA ALA A 570 -65.71 -17.13 28.53
C ALA A 570 -66.68 -16.00 28.16
N SER A 571 -66.17 -14.79 27.94
CA SER A 571 -66.96 -13.62 27.51
C SER A 571 -67.51 -13.80 26.08
N SER A 572 -66.78 -14.48 25.20
CA SER A 572 -67.24 -14.76 23.82
C SER A 572 -68.51 -15.62 23.77
N ALA A 573 -68.78 -16.43 24.80
CA ALA A 573 -70.00 -17.22 24.91
C ALA A 573 -71.25 -16.38 25.24
N GLN A 574 -71.06 -15.16 25.75
CA GLN A 574 -72.11 -14.17 26.03
C GLN A 574 -72.37 -13.24 24.84
N LEU A 575 -71.50 -13.29 23.83
CA LEU A 575 -71.62 -12.55 22.58
C LEU A 575 -72.91 -12.99 21.85
N PHE A 576 -73.67 -12.04 21.32
CA PHE A 576 -75.03 -12.22 20.77
C PHE A 576 -76.14 -12.56 21.78
N LYS A 577 -75.85 -12.60 23.08
CA LYS A 577 -76.86 -12.75 24.15
C LYS A 577 -77.03 -11.48 24.96
N SER A 578 -75.94 -10.98 25.54
CA SER A 578 -75.94 -9.84 26.47
C SER A 578 -74.85 -8.81 26.18
N MET A 579 -73.92 -9.09 25.26
CA MET A 579 -72.78 -8.23 24.95
C MET A 579 -72.69 -7.99 23.44
N ASN A 580 -72.41 -6.74 23.06
CA ASN A 580 -72.22 -6.34 21.68
C ASN A 580 -70.79 -6.62 21.19
N LEU A 581 -70.61 -6.79 19.88
CA LEU A 581 -69.31 -7.10 19.28
C LEU A 581 -68.27 -6.00 19.55
N LYS A 582 -68.67 -4.73 19.43
CA LYS A 582 -67.81 -3.57 19.72
C LYS A 582 -67.35 -3.57 21.18
N GLU A 583 -68.28 -3.77 22.12
CA GLU A 583 -67.99 -3.80 23.55
C GLU A 583 -67.05 -4.95 23.93
N PHE A 584 -67.22 -6.12 23.30
CA PHE A 584 -66.31 -7.25 23.47
C PHE A 584 -64.90 -6.94 22.94
N CYS A 585 -64.80 -6.36 21.74
CA CYS A 585 -63.53 -6.02 21.14
C CYS A 585 -62.82 -4.93 21.94
N ASP A 586 -63.50 -3.86 22.35
CA ASP A 586 -62.89 -2.73 23.07
C ASP A 586 -62.41 -3.11 24.48
N LYS A 587 -63.12 -4.01 25.17
CA LYS A 587 -62.75 -4.48 26.52
C LYS A 587 -61.51 -5.39 26.53
N ASN A 588 -61.30 -6.17 25.46
CA ASN A 588 -60.21 -7.14 25.40
C ASN A 588 -58.99 -6.58 24.65
N ILE A 589 -57.80 -7.06 25.03
CA ILE A 589 -56.56 -6.86 24.26
C ILE A 589 -56.79 -7.35 22.82
N ALA A 590 -56.29 -6.63 21.84
CA ALA A 590 -56.57 -6.92 20.44
C ALA A 590 -56.15 -8.32 19.98
N GLN A 591 -54.96 -8.77 20.38
CA GLN A 591 -54.47 -10.12 20.16
C GLN A 591 -55.42 -11.18 20.75
N VAL A 592 -55.94 -10.93 21.95
CA VAL A 592 -56.87 -11.83 22.64
C VAL A 592 -58.25 -11.85 21.97
N ALA A 593 -58.76 -10.68 21.58
CA ALA A 593 -60.02 -10.54 20.87
C ALA A 593 -60.01 -11.34 19.55
N LEU A 594 -58.93 -11.21 18.76
CA LEU A 594 -58.74 -11.95 17.52
C LEU A 594 -58.78 -13.47 17.75
N ILE A 595 -58.02 -13.98 18.72
CA ILE A 595 -57.96 -15.42 19.00
C ILE A 595 -59.33 -15.94 19.47
N CYS A 596 -60.03 -15.19 20.33
CA CYS A 596 -61.35 -15.59 20.81
C CYS A 596 -62.37 -15.70 19.67
N LEU A 597 -62.34 -14.75 18.73
CA LEU A 597 -63.22 -14.77 17.56
C LEU A 597 -62.87 -15.93 16.61
N GLN A 598 -61.58 -16.25 16.45
CA GLN A 598 -61.14 -17.42 15.68
C GLN A 598 -61.57 -18.76 16.33
N VAL A 599 -61.43 -18.88 17.66
CA VAL A 599 -61.92 -20.05 18.42
C VAL A 599 -63.43 -20.22 18.26
N MET A 600 -64.19 -19.12 18.35
CA MET A 600 -65.63 -19.14 18.15
C MET A 600 -65.98 -19.62 16.73
N TRP A 601 -65.29 -19.10 15.71
CA TRP A 601 -65.49 -19.49 14.32
C TRP A 601 -65.21 -20.98 14.09
N THR A 602 -64.09 -21.51 14.59
CA THR A 602 -63.77 -22.95 14.48
C THR A 602 -64.87 -23.81 15.12
N ASN A 603 -65.32 -23.45 16.32
CA ASN A 603 -66.40 -24.19 17.01
C ASN A 603 -67.74 -24.13 16.26
N ASP A 604 -68.08 -23.01 15.65
CA ASP A 604 -69.33 -22.86 14.90
C ASP A 604 -69.31 -23.69 13.60
N ILE A 605 -68.17 -23.76 12.90
CA ILE A 605 -68.04 -24.58 11.70
C ILE A 605 -68.09 -26.07 12.03
N GLU A 606 -67.39 -26.53 13.07
CA GLU A 606 -67.45 -27.95 13.46
C GLU A 606 -68.85 -28.37 13.90
N LYS A 607 -69.57 -27.50 14.62
CA LYS A 607 -71.00 -27.72 14.92
C LYS A 607 -71.83 -27.81 13.64
N CYS A 608 -71.54 -26.95 12.66
CA CYS A 608 -72.22 -26.97 11.37
C CYS A 608 -71.96 -28.30 10.62
N ILE A 609 -70.71 -28.75 10.52
CA ILE A 609 -70.33 -30.02 9.86
C ILE A 609 -71.04 -31.20 10.55
N ASN A 610 -70.94 -31.30 11.88
CA ASN A 610 -71.50 -32.43 12.63
C ASN A 610 -73.03 -32.49 12.61
N LYS A 611 -73.71 -31.33 12.65
CA LYS A 611 -75.18 -31.27 12.69
C LYS A 611 -75.85 -31.18 11.33
N TYR A 612 -75.11 -30.94 10.24
CA TYR A 612 -75.71 -30.71 8.93
C TYR A 612 -76.59 -31.87 8.45
N HIS A 613 -76.18 -33.11 8.73
CA HIS A 613 -76.93 -34.31 8.36
C HIS A 613 -78.28 -34.42 9.09
N SER A 614 -78.38 -33.88 10.31
CA SER A 614 -79.61 -33.86 11.11
C SER A 614 -80.46 -32.60 10.88
N GLU A 615 -79.82 -31.43 10.75
CA GLU A 615 -80.47 -30.12 10.69
C GLU A 615 -79.91 -29.27 9.53
N LYS A 616 -80.48 -29.40 8.32
CA LYS A 616 -80.00 -28.64 7.15
C LYS A 616 -80.06 -27.11 7.31
N ASN A 617 -80.88 -26.59 8.22
CA ASN A 617 -81.01 -25.15 8.48
C ASN A 617 -79.81 -24.56 9.24
N ILE A 618 -78.98 -25.39 9.91
CA ILE A 618 -77.83 -24.92 10.70
C ILE A 618 -76.83 -24.12 9.85
N LEU A 619 -76.69 -24.50 8.58
CA LEU A 619 -75.79 -23.84 7.64
C LEU A 619 -76.27 -22.42 7.31
N LYS A 620 -77.59 -22.21 7.16
CA LYS A 620 -78.17 -20.87 6.96
C LYS A 620 -78.03 -20.00 8.21
N VAL A 621 -78.23 -20.58 9.39
CA VAL A 621 -78.08 -19.88 10.68
C VAL A 621 -76.63 -19.43 10.90
N THR A 622 -75.68 -20.33 10.67
CA THR A 622 -74.24 -20.05 10.80
C THR A 622 -73.79 -18.99 9.78
N ASN A 623 -74.26 -19.07 8.53
CA ASN A 623 -73.99 -18.06 7.51
C ASN A 623 -74.52 -16.68 7.92
N LYS A 624 -75.74 -16.60 8.47
CA LYS A 624 -76.29 -15.33 8.98
C LYS A 624 -75.45 -14.76 10.11
N LYS A 625 -74.97 -15.61 11.03
CA LYS A 625 -74.10 -15.20 12.14
C LYS A 625 -72.77 -14.62 11.64
N ILE A 626 -72.09 -15.30 10.71
CA ILE A 626 -70.81 -14.84 10.13
C ILE A 626 -71.00 -13.52 9.38
N ASN A 627 -72.05 -13.41 8.55
CA ASN A 627 -72.33 -12.18 7.82
C ASN A 627 -72.71 -11.03 8.76
N TYR A 628 -73.43 -11.30 9.85
CA TYR A 628 -73.73 -10.29 10.87
C TYR A 628 -72.45 -9.75 11.53
N ILE A 629 -71.53 -10.63 11.96
CA ILE A 629 -70.23 -10.23 12.51
C ILE A 629 -69.47 -9.35 11.51
N MET A 630 -69.44 -9.76 10.24
CA MET A 630 -68.76 -9.02 9.18
C MET A 630 -69.38 -7.64 8.96
N SER A 631 -70.71 -7.55 8.85
CA SER A 631 -71.42 -6.28 8.70
C SER A 631 -71.18 -5.34 9.88
N GLU A 632 -71.21 -5.87 11.11
CA GLU A 632 -70.91 -5.09 12.32
C GLU A 632 -69.47 -4.57 12.32
N LEU A 633 -68.47 -5.40 12.00
CA LEU A 633 -67.08 -4.96 11.92
C LEU A 633 -66.87 -3.88 10.84
N VAL A 634 -67.51 -4.03 9.68
CA VAL A 634 -67.46 -3.00 8.62
C VAL A 634 -68.11 -1.70 9.08
N ASN A 635 -69.28 -1.78 9.71
CA ASN A 635 -69.97 -0.59 10.26
C ASN A 635 -69.11 0.12 11.31
N ILE A 636 -68.42 -0.65 12.16
CA ILE A 636 -67.49 -0.10 13.16
C ILE A 636 -66.29 0.59 12.48
N CYS A 637 -65.72 0.00 11.43
CA CYS A 637 -64.63 0.63 10.66
C CYS A 637 -65.06 1.91 9.92
N LEU A 638 -66.34 2.03 9.56
CA LEU A 638 -66.91 3.24 8.96
C LEU A 638 -67.24 4.34 9.98
N SER A 639 -67.30 3.97 11.27
CA SER A 639 -67.52 4.90 12.37
C SER A 639 -66.21 5.54 12.85
N ASP A 640 -66.30 6.64 13.62
CA ASP A 640 -65.13 7.21 14.26
C ASP A 640 -64.64 6.31 15.40
N LEU A 641 -63.45 5.74 15.22
CA LEU A 641 -62.79 4.84 16.16
C LEU A 641 -61.94 5.57 17.21
N GLY A 642 -61.81 6.90 17.09
CA GLY A 642 -61.11 7.79 18.01
C GLY A 642 -59.58 7.67 17.97
N THR A 643 -59.05 6.45 17.91
CA THR A 643 -57.61 6.16 18.04
C THR A 643 -57.09 5.40 16.82
N LYS A 644 -55.86 5.71 16.40
CA LYS A 644 -55.23 4.98 15.27
C LYS A 644 -55.05 3.51 15.64
N PHE A 645 -54.77 3.24 16.91
CA PHE A 645 -54.64 1.90 17.46
C PHE A 645 -55.92 1.07 17.29
N ASN A 646 -57.09 1.61 17.66
CA ASN A 646 -58.37 0.92 17.45
C ASN A 646 -58.64 0.73 15.96
N ARG A 647 -58.24 1.67 15.10
CA ARG A 647 -58.35 1.50 13.66
C ARG A 647 -57.57 0.29 13.16
N THR A 648 -56.29 0.18 13.50
CA THR A 648 -55.46 -0.98 13.11
C THR A 648 -55.99 -2.28 13.71
N LYS A 649 -56.55 -2.24 14.94
CA LYS A 649 -57.26 -3.38 15.57
C LYS A 649 -58.39 -3.90 14.70
N TYR A 650 -59.34 -3.02 14.35
CA TYR A 650 -60.53 -3.42 13.60
C TYR A 650 -60.20 -3.75 12.15
N GLU A 651 -59.25 -3.05 11.50
CA GLU A 651 -58.75 -3.42 10.17
C GLU A 651 -58.15 -4.84 10.18
N THR A 652 -57.36 -5.18 11.20
CA THR A 652 -56.80 -6.52 11.39
C THR A 652 -57.89 -7.58 11.57
N LEU A 653 -58.90 -7.31 12.40
CA LEU A 653 -60.04 -8.20 12.59
C LEU A 653 -60.81 -8.40 11.28
N VAL A 654 -61.08 -7.33 10.53
CA VAL A 654 -61.78 -7.38 9.24
C VAL A 654 -61.01 -8.26 8.25
N THR A 655 -59.70 -8.07 8.09
CA THR A 655 -58.90 -8.86 7.16
C THR A 655 -59.01 -10.37 7.41
N ILE A 656 -58.94 -10.79 8.68
CA ILE A 656 -59.09 -12.20 9.05
C ILE A 656 -60.53 -12.69 8.87
N HIS A 657 -61.53 -11.88 9.23
CA HIS A 657 -62.94 -12.26 9.12
C HIS A 657 -63.44 -12.34 7.67
N VAL A 658 -62.91 -11.53 6.75
CA VAL A 658 -63.16 -11.66 5.30
C VAL A 658 -62.73 -13.05 4.82
N HIS A 659 -61.50 -13.44 5.13
CA HIS A 659 -60.98 -14.76 4.78
C HIS A 659 -61.81 -15.89 5.39
N GLN A 660 -62.18 -15.79 6.67
CA GLN A 660 -63.04 -16.76 7.35
C GLN A 660 -64.44 -16.91 6.73
N ARG A 661 -65.03 -15.81 6.26
CA ARG A 661 -66.31 -15.83 5.53
C ARG A 661 -66.16 -16.54 4.19
N ASP A 662 -65.10 -16.23 3.46
CA ASP A 662 -64.85 -16.81 2.14
C ASP A 662 -64.55 -18.33 2.26
N LEU A 663 -63.76 -18.73 3.26
CA LEU A 663 -63.56 -20.15 3.62
C LEU A 663 -64.88 -20.83 3.99
N PHE A 664 -65.72 -20.18 4.80
CA PHE A 664 -67.03 -20.75 5.16
C PHE A 664 -67.90 -20.97 3.92
N ASN A 665 -67.89 -20.06 2.94
CA ASN A 665 -68.63 -20.22 1.69
C ASN A 665 -68.12 -21.43 0.88
N GLU A 666 -66.80 -21.62 0.78
CA GLU A 666 -66.19 -22.78 0.12
C GLU A 666 -66.57 -24.08 0.85
N ILE A 667 -66.41 -24.13 2.18
CA ILE A 667 -66.75 -25.28 3.02
C ILE A 667 -68.25 -25.59 2.91
N SER A 668 -69.12 -24.58 2.95
CA SER A 668 -70.57 -24.72 2.78
C SER A 668 -70.93 -25.34 1.43
N GLY A 669 -70.25 -24.94 0.34
CA GLY A 669 -70.41 -25.56 -0.98
C GLY A 669 -70.06 -27.06 -0.93
N LYS A 670 -68.89 -27.39 -0.37
CA LYS A 670 -68.40 -28.77 -0.23
C LYS A 670 -69.27 -29.64 0.68
N ILE A 671 -69.86 -29.08 1.74
CA ILE A 671 -70.84 -29.76 2.60
C ILE A 671 -72.11 -30.10 1.80
N LYS A 672 -72.63 -29.17 0.99
CA LYS A 672 -73.81 -29.40 0.13
C LYS A 672 -73.54 -30.43 -0.96
N GLU A 673 -72.32 -30.46 -1.49
CA GLU A 673 -71.84 -31.46 -2.46
C GLU A 673 -71.49 -32.81 -1.81
N HIS A 674 -71.70 -32.99 -0.51
CA HIS A 674 -71.34 -34.19 0.26
C HIS A 674 -69.84 -34.58 0.22
N LYS A 675 -68.96 -33.63 -0.09
CA LYS A 675 -67.50 -33.79 -0.04
C LYS A 675 -66.94 -33.63 1.38
N ILE A 676 -67.67 -32.94 2.26
CA ILE A 676 -67.38 -32.84 3.70
C ILE A 676 -68.60 -33.40 4.46
N LYS A 677 -68.39 -34.50 5.17
CA LYS A 677 -69.36 -35.21 6.02
C LYS A 677 -68.94 -35.21 7.50
N THR A 678 -67.64 -35.15 7.77
CA THR A 678 -67.06 -35.28 9.11
C THR A 678 -65.97 -34.23 9.35
N CYS A 679 -65.70 -33.92 10.61
CA CYS A 679 -64.58 -33.03 10.98
C CYS A 679 -63.20 -33.64 10.70
N THR A 680 -63.12 -34.90 10.24
CA THR A 680 -61.88 -35.56 9.83
C THR A 680 -61.61 -35.43 8.33
N ASP A 681 -62.49 -34.80 7.55
CA ASP A 681 -62.28 -34.66 6.12
C ASP A 681 -61.16 -33.65 5.80
N PHE A 682 -60.29 -34.03 4.87
CA PHE A 682 -59.07 -33.27 4.53
C PHE A 682 -59.34 -31.81 4.16
N ASP A 683 -60.45 -31.52 3.48
CA ASP A 683 -60.81 -30.16 3.11
C ASP A 683 -61.06 -29.23 4.30
N TRP A 684 -61.45 -29.78 5.46
CA TRP A 684 -61.50 -29.06 6.73
C TRP A 684 -60.16 -29.15 7.46
N LEU A 685 -59.50 -30.33 7.47
CA LEU A 685 -58.22 -30.51 8.16
C LEU A 685 -57.12 -29.58 7.64
N LYS A 686 -57.10 -29.30 6.33
CA LYS A 686 -56.08 -28.42 5.72
C LYS A 686 -56.16 -26.96 6.18
N GLN A 687 -57.27 -26.55 6.81
CA GLN A 687 -57.47 -25.18 7.29
C GLN A 687 -56.85 -24.98 8.67
N THR A 688 -56.49 -23.73 8.97
CA THR A 688 -56.00 -23.36 10.30
C THR A 688 -57.14 -23.32 11.30
N ARG A 689 -57.04 -24.13 12.36
CA ARG A 689 -58.10 -24.27 13.36
C ARG A 689 -57.56 -23.98 14.74
N ILE A 690 -58.32 -23.23 15.52
CA ILE A 690 -57.90 -22.82 16.86
C ILE A 690 -58.90 -23.37 17.87
N TYR A 691 -58.40 -24.19 18.78
CA TYR A 691 -59.18 -24.84 19.83
C TYR A 691 -58.80 -24.30 21.18
N TYR A 692 -59.79 -23.91 21.98
CA TYR A 692 -59.60 -23.76 23.40
C TYR A 692 -59.92 -25.08 24.10
N LYS A 693 -58.95 -25.67 24.80
CA LYS A 693 -59.11 -26.90 25.59
C LYS A 693 -59.32 -26.52 27.07
N PRO A 694 -60.56 -26.59 27.60
CA PRO A 694 -60.87 -26.11 28.95
C PRO A 694 -60.14 -26.90 30.05
N GLU A 695 -59.95 -28.21 29.85
CA GLU A 695 -59.33 -29.14 30.82
C GLU A 695 -57.90 -28.72 31.18
N LYS A 696 -57.11 -28.34 30.17
CA LYS A 696 -55.70 -27.93 30.34
C LYS A 696 -55.54 -26.41 30.37
N ASN A 697 -56.63 -25.65 30.17
CA ASN A 697 -56.64 -24.21 29.98
C ASN A 697 -55.61 -23.76 28.91
N ILE A 698 -55.54 -24.46 27.77
CA ILE A 698 -54.60 -24.15 26.67
C ILE A 698 -55.36 -23.84 25.38
N ILE A 699 -54.73 -23.01 24.54
CA ILE A 699 -55.14 -22.78 23.15
C ILE A 699 -54.22 -23.63 22.26
N LEU A 700 -54.84 -24.46 21.44
CA LEU A 700 -54.20 -25.35 20.50
C LEU A 700 -54.48 -24.83 19.09
N ILE A 701 -53.44 -24.66 18.29
CA ILE A 701 -53.56 -24.31 16.88
C ILE A 701 -53.24 -25.57 16.09
N SER A 702 -54.20 -26.04 15.30
CA SER A 702 -54.10 -27.27 14.53
C SER A 702 -54.16 -26.96 13.04
N ILE A 703 -53.19 -27.44 12.29
CA ILE A 703 -53.22 -27.48 10.82
C ILE A 703 -52.93 -28.90 10.38
N SER A 704 -53.80 -29.46 9.56
CA SER A 704 -53.71 -30.84 9.11
C SER A 704 -53.67 -31.80 10.31
N ASP A 705 -52.50 -32.36 10.57
CA ASP A 705 -52.17 -33.37 11.57
C ASP A 705 -51.18 -32.86 12.63
N VAL A 706 -50.73 -31.60 12.51
CA VAL A 706 -49.77 -30.98 13.43
C VAL A 706 -50.50 -30.02 14.36
N ASP A 707 -50.28 -30.23 15.65
CA ASP A 707 -50.85 -29.42 16.73
C ASP A 707 -49.75 -28.58 17.41
N PHE A 708 -49.97 -27.27 17.48
CA PHE A 708 -49.09 -26.32 18.16
C PHE A 708 -49.78 -25.74 19.40
N ILE A 709 -49.05 -25.61 20.49
CA ILE A 709 -49.51 -24.87 21.67
C ILE A 709 -49.20 -23.40 21.43
N TYR A 710 -50.19 -22.53 21.64
CA TYR A 710 -49.98 -21.09 21.54
C TYR A 710 -48.98 -20.63 22.61
N SER A 711 -47.90 -19.92 22.24
CA SER A 711 -46.86 -19.51 23.20
C SER A 711 -47.25 -18.40 24.18
N TYR A 712 -48.39 -17.71 23.97
CA TYR A 712 -48.87 -16.62 24.83
C TYR A 712 -47.91 -15.42 24.95
N GLU A 713 -47.00 -15.22 23.99
CA GLU A 713 -46.18 -14.01 23.94
C GLU A 713 -47.02 -12.80 23.52
N TYR A 714 -46.82 -11.66 24.18
CA TYR A 714 -47.52 -10.44 23.84
C TYR A 714 -46.88 -9.79 22.60
N LEU A 715 -47.63 -9.77 21.50
CA LEU A 715 -47.19 -9.20 20.21
C LEU A 715 -47.82 -7.84 19.90
N GLY A 716 -48.72 -7.37 20.76
CA GLY A 716 -49.51 -6.16 20.51
C GLY A 716 -50.37 -6.27 19.25
N ILE A 717 -50.74 -5.12 18.70
CA ILE A 717 -51.44 -5.05 17.42
C ILE A 717 -50.42 -5.02 16.29
N LYS A 718 -50.57 -5.98 15.38
CA LYS A 718 -49.80 -6.03 14.14
C LYS A 718 -50.73 -6.21 12.97
N GLU A 719 -50.48 -5.44 11.91
CA GLU A 719 -51.16 -5.60 10.64
C GLU A 719 -50.99 -7.02 10.13
N ARG A 720 -52.09 -7.58 9.61
CA ARG A 720 -52.16 -8.94 9.08
C ARG A 720 -52.16 -8.91 7.56
N LEU A 721 -51.47 -9.88 6.97
CA LEU A 721 -51.46 -10.07 5.53
C LEU A 721 -52.81 -10.62 5.07
N CYS A 722 -53.29 -10.17 3.90
CA CYS A 722 -54.45 -10.80 3.27
C CYS A 722 -54.14 -12.27 2.95
N ILE A 723 -54.96 -13.17 3.48
CA ILE A 723 -54.76 -14.61 3.29
C ILE A 723 -55.33 -15.02 1.92
N THR A 724 -54.45 -15.53 1.06
CA THR A 724 -54.81 -16.05 -0.27
C THR A 724 -54.65 -17.58 -0.30
N PRO A 725 -55.22 -18.28 -1.29
CA PRO A 725 -54.98 -19.73 -1.45
C PRO A 725 -53.51 -20.12 -1.64
N LEU A 726 -52.62 -19.17 -2.00
CA LEU A 726 -51.19 -19.39 -2.01
C LEU A 726 -50.60 -19.30 -0.61
N THR A 727 -51.02 -18.30 0.18
CA THR A 727 -50.66 -18.13 1.60
C THR A 727 -51.05 -19.37 2.40
N ASP A 728 -52.26 -19.91 2.21
CA ASP A 728 -52.72 -21.13 2.90
C ASP A 728 -51.85 -22.35 2.58
N ARG A 729 -51.44 -22.50 1.32
CA ARG A 729 -50.50 -23.56 0.92
C ARG A 729 -49.14 -23.40 1.58
N CYS A 730 -48.65 -22.17 1.68
CA CYS A 730 -47.42 -21.88 2.43
C CYS A 730 -47.58 -22.22 3.92
N TYR A 731 -48.73 -21.92 4.53
CA TYR A 731 -49.01 -22.21 5.94
C TYR A 731 -49.03 -23.72 6.21
N LEU A 732 -49.75 -24.47 5.38
CA LEU A 732 -49.78 -25.93 5.45
C LEU A 732 -48.38 -26.54 5.32
N THR A 733 -47.61 -26.10 4.31
CA THR A 733 -46.27 -26.64 4.05
C THR A 733 -45.30 -26.31 5.19
N CYS A 734 -45.32 -25.08 5.71
CA CYS A 734 -44.44 -24.68 6.80
C CYS A 734 -44.81 -25.39 8.12
N ALA A 735 -46.10 -25.56 8.40
CA ALA A 735 -46.56 -26.28 9.59
C ALA A 735 -46.18 -27.77 9.54
N GLN A 736 -46.33 -28.43 8.39
CA GLN A 736 -45.87 -29.80 8.20
C GLN A 736 -44.35 -29.92 8.33
N ALA A 737 -43.58 -29.00 7.73
CA ALA A 737 -42.14 -28.96 7.89
C ALA A 737 -41.72 -28.83 9.36
N LEU A 738 -42.37 -27.92 10.11
CA LEU A 738 -42.13 -27.74 11.54
C LEU A 738 -42.49 -29.00 12.35
N GLY A 739 -43.60 -29.67 12.03
CA GLY A 739 -43.98 -30.95 12.65
C GLY A 739 -42.97 -32.07 12.40
N LEU A 740 -42.25 -32.01 11.27
CA LEU A 740 -41.16 -32.92 10.91
C LEU A 740 -39.77 -32.44 11.40
N CYS A 741 -39.71 -31.37 12.19
CA CYS A 741 -38.47 -30.72 12.64
C CYS A 741 -37.57 -30.22 11.50
N TYR A 742 -38.14 -29.89 10.34
CA TYR A 742 -37.47 -29.22 9.23
C TYR A 742 -37.78 -27.71 9.20
N GLY A 743 -36.88 -26.93 8.58
CA GLY A 743 -37.11 -25.53 8.29
C GLY A 743 -37.97 -25.32 7.03
N GLY A 744 -38.82 -24.29 7.02
CA GLY A 744 -39.55 -23.86 5.82
C GLY A 744 -38.74 -22.87 4.98
N ALA A 745 -38.45 -23.21 3.72
CA ALA A 745 -37.71 -22.36 2.79
C ALA A 745 -38.58 -21.95 1.57
N PRO A 746 -39.46 -20.94 1.71
CA PRO A 746 -40.26 -20.46 0.57
C PRO A 746 -39.36 -19.81 -0.48
N ALA A 747 -39.39 -20.34 -1.71
CA ALA A 747 -38.61 -19.85 -2.85
C ALA A 747 -39.50 -19.14 -3.89
N GLY A 748 -38.97 -18.10 -4.54
CA GLY A 748 -39.67 -17.34 -5.58
C GLY A 748 -39.04 -15.97 -5.86
N PRO A 749 -39.54 -15.22 -6.87
CA PRO A 749 -38.98 -13.93 -7.28
C PRO A 749 -38.90 -12.88 -6.17
N ALA A 750 -38.02 -11.88 -6.31
CA ALA A 750 -37.93 -10.79 -5.33
C ALA A 750 -39.26 -10.02 -5.21
N GLY A 751 -39.61 -9.57 -4.00
CA GLY A 751 -40.82 -8.77 -3.76
C GLY A 751 -42.16 -9.53 -3.69
N THR A 752 -42.17 -10.87 -3.82
CA THR A 752 -43.42 -11.66 -3.81
C THR A 752 -43.99 -11.99 -2.42
N GLY A 753 -43.64 -11.21 -1.38
CA GLY A 753 -44.21 -11.37 -0.04
C GLY A 753 -43.71 -12.58 0.77
N LYS A 754 -42.72 -13.35 0.29
CA LYS A 754 -42.19 -14.56 0.97
C LYS A 754 -41.87 -14.35 2.46
N THR A 755 -41.09 -13.30 2.76
CA THR A 755 -40.70 -12.96 4.14
C THR A 755 -41.90 -12.55 4.98
N GLU A 756 -42.84 -11.80 4.40
CA GLU A 756 -44.04 -11.34 5.10
C GLU A 756 -45.01 -12.49 5.39
N THR A 757 -45.11 -13.48 4.49
CA THR A 757 -45.86 -14.72 4.74
C THR A 757 -45.28 -15.50 5.92
N VAL A 758 -43.95 -15.64 6.01
CA VAL A 758 -43.31 -16.31 7.15
C VAL A 758 -43.47 -15.52 8.45
N LYS A 759 -43.40 -14.18 8.40
CA LYS A 759 -43.66 -13.33 9.57
C LYS A 759 -45.11 -13.43 10.03
N ASP A 760 -46.08 -13.41 9.12
CA ASP A 760 -47.49 -13.53 9.48
C ASP A 760 -47.85 -14.93 10.00
N LEU A 761 -47.22 -15.98 9.45
CA LEU A 761 -47.21 -17.32 10.04
C LEU A 761 -46.70 -17.23 11.49
N GLY A 762 -45.49 -16.73 11.73
CA GLY A 762 -44.91 -16.62 13.08
C GLY A 762 -45.83 -15.88 14.07
N ARG A 763 -46.43 -14.76 13.64
CA ARG A 763 -47.39 -13.98 14.45
C ARG A 763 -48.72 -14.71 14.73
N THR A 764 -49.09 -15.68 13.90
CA THR A 764 -50.33 -16.46 14.02
C THR A 764 -50.14 -17.70 14.87
N TYR A 765 -49.06 -18.46 14.65
CA TYR A 765 -48.83 -19.74 15.31
C TYR A 765 -48.09 -19.58 16.64
N ILE A 766 -47.21 -18.57 16.76
CA ILE A 766 -46.15 -18.44 17.77
C ILE A 766 -45.82 -19.81 18.41
N PRO A 767 -45.18 -20.74 17.68
CA PRO A 767 -44.55 -21.87 18.32
C PRO A 767 -43.34 -21.34 19.11
N ASN A 768 -43.16 -21.84 20.34
CA ASN A 768 -41.95 -21.60 21.14
C ASN A 768 -40.77 -22.36 20.55
#